data_AF-A0A7S6MJ09-F1
#
_entry.id   AF-A0A7S6MJ09-F1
#
_cell.length_a   1.000
_cell.length_b   1.000
_cell.length_c   1.000
_cell.angle_alpha   90.00
_cell.angle_beta   90.00
_cell.angle_gamma   90.00
#
_symmetry.space_group_name_H-M   'P 1'
#
loop_
_entity.id
_entity.type
_entity.pdbx_description
1 polymer ?
#
loop_
_entity_poly.entity_id
_entity_poly.type
_entity_poly.pdbx_seq_one_letter_code
_entity_poly.pdbx_strand_id
1 'polypeptide(L)'
;MTTFLSTRNFTARSSDERQSLSSALDAILKNDYQGDFFALLGTYQRILADNHQRQRWPEIHKKLDTLFKCGAAEVISGPMIGIPVSIRDSDYFKKSAQSLGKDRSLMADIEWMATAWNATYADTGLWMGKTFEPVARGTVAKKTANDTKTMSGYDPATVRIGRNFFREPPDPNALQAIGLPALTQLWKLKDRPMRPDTAGFDCELRTENLAKEKAIPYSKTGGYFLCNMGTSVVPEMNGKKVYQLNYRWPGLGPVYPMTRLIDEIVRIDDGIYLGQLVFATHHYSLGTFTLPDGHVLSIGDSYPYRSMIDNIKRIFPVGWVDDSDPYDYQNNGFFLMVDPAYAKEFYADNAFPQLRPRPGEMGYNELGYAQAAAISGEPEAVKTVTAGVQSWPGITDWAEDWKKDAALQRKFTTFILEESPKRAEDGDVRQMRQEGESILQMLQRISAEISAQSNPQDNLKHFEKLNRLFRCGVAPTVESGLFQGHGERGYNVRVDSKETKDWYGETTRTTGFDYYHGATLNLHCGFAETFCPDPDTKPGDEQLFPGRLAGLALGHSTPNVLNLVWHSIGKYIFPWAGKSYEKISGRKLSMLLDESGDLAERYPERVHQLKTHIASAPHYALVEKNKAHYWDAEGVYAQHLKSGAWDRGMSDGDKAFWENEAAQHWVDGCNIQDKRIVTADALMRIADMNYRVPDASLQAVSKSGPSPFARQGYIFLGVDDRESILPMNNGNGSKKKVFQFHYRFPMIGGPVPIGFCLDEIVEIADGLYLGQLIYSTALDKPFHSSVDPAEYRYQLFGYFLLLDDAWQYHRLAIGLDTLN
;
A
#
# COMPACT_ATOMS: atom_id res chain seq x y z
N MET A 1 -14.29 34.44 25.31
CA MET A 1 -14.14 34.01 23.90
C MET A 1 -12.71 34.31 23.49
N THR A 2 -11.99 33.37 22.90
CA THR A 2 -10.71 33.71 22.27
C THR A 2 -10.98 34.73 21.17
N THR A 3 -10.05 35.65 20.94
CA THR A 3 -10.21 36.71 19.93
C THR A 3 -10.41 36.16 18.51
N PHE A 4 -10.04 34.90 18.28
CA PHE A 4 -9.94 34.27 16.95
C PHE A 4 -11.09 33.31 16.61
N LEU A 5 -11.85 32.82 17.60
CA LEU A 5 -13.00 31.94 17.38
C LEU A 5 -14.30 32.73 17.34
N SER A 6 -14.94 32.78 16.17
CA SER A 6 -16.23 33.42 15.98
C SER A 6 -17.05 32.72 14.91
N THR A 7 -18.36 32.53 15.17
CA THR A 7 -19.30 32.06 14.15
C THR A 7 -19.42 33.03 12.96
N ARG A 8 -18.97 34.28 13.10
CA ARG A 8 -18.87 35.26 12.01
C ARG A 8 -17.82 34.90 10.96
N ASN A 9 -16.85 34.04 11.32
CA ASN A 9 -15.82 33.56 10.41
C ASN A 9 -16.32 32.44 9.48
N PHE A 10 -17.58 32.00 9.64
CA PHE A 10 -18.25 31.03 8.80
C PHE A 10 -19.49 31.63 8.13
N THR A 11 -19.64 31.39 6.83
CA THR A 11 -20.83 31.81 6.09
C THR A 11 -21.92 30.76 6.27
N ALA A 12 -22.75 30.87 7.30
CA ALA A 12 -23.92 30.00 7.45
C ALA A 12 -25.00 30.28 6.38
N ARG A 13 -25.65 29.24 5.87
CA ARG A 13 -26.75 29.28 4.89
C ARG A 13 -28.08 29.71 5.50
N SER A 14 -28.25 29.52 6.81
CA SER A 14 -29.47 29.90 7.55
C SER A 14 -29.16 30.42 8.96
N SER A 15 -30.14 31.06 9.59
CA SER A 15 -30.10 31.44 11.01
C SER A 15 -29.90 30.22 11.93
N ASP A 16 -30.55 29.11 11.59
CA ASP A 16 -30.55 27.89 12.40
C ASP A 16 -29.18 27.20 12.37
N GLU A 17 -28.52 27.18 11.20
CA GLU A 17 -27.15 26.68 11.08
C GLU A 17 -26.17 27.53 11.89
N ARG A 18 -26.32 28.86 11.85
CA ARG A 18 -25.50 29.78 12.64
C ARG A 18 -25.70 29.56 14.14
N GLN A 19 -26.94 29.38 14.58
CA GLN A 19 -27.27 29.10 15.98
C GLN A 19 -26.72 27.74 16.43
N SER A 20 -26.86 26.70 15.59
CA SER A 20 -26.31 25.37 15.85
C SER A 20 -24.78 25.40 16.00
N LEU A 21 -24.09 26.11 15.09
CA LEU A 21 -22.64 26.30 15.16
C LEU A 21 -22.21 27.06 16.43
N SER A 22 -22.98 28.09 16.82
CA SER A 22 -22.72 28.84 18.06
C SER A 22 -22.84 27.93 19.29
N SER A 23 -23.92 27.16 19.39
CA SER A 23 -24.13 26.22 20.49
C SER A 23 -23.04 25.14 20.55
N ALA A 24 -22.58 24.65 19.40
CA ALA A 24 -21.50 23.67 19.33
C ALA A 24 -20.16 24.26 19.80
N LEU A 25 -19.84 25.50 19.40
CA LEU A 25 -18.64 26.19 19.86
C LEU A 25 -18.68 26.42 21.37
N ASP A 26 -19.80 26.90 21.90
CA ASP A 26 -19.97 27.14 23.34
C ASP A 26 -19.84 25.85 24.15
N ALA A 27 -20.34 24.73 23.63
CA ALA A 27 -20.19 23.42 24.27
C ALA A 27 -18.72 22.98 24.36
N ILE A 28 -17.92 23.20 23.31
CA ILE A 28 -16.47 22.89 23.32
C ILE A 28 -15.77 23.77 24.36
N LEU A 29 -16.03 25.08 24.34
CA LEU A 29 -15.38 26.04 25.24
C LEU A 29 -15.77 25.83 26.71
N LYS A 30 -16.96 25.29 26.98
CA LYS A 30 -17.43 25.03 28.34
C LYS A 30 -16.97 23.68 28.89
N ASN A 31 -16.97 22.63 28.06
CA ASN A 31 -16.81 21.26 28.54
C ASN A 31 -15.39 20.72 28.32
N ASP A 32 -14.72 21.14 27.25
CA ASP A 32 -13.44 20.55 26.83
C ASP A 32 -12.27 21.51 27.09
N TYR A 33 -12.50 22.84 27.00
CA TYR A 33 -11.46 23.84 27.23
C TYR A 33 -11.24 24.10 28.73
N GLN A 34 -10.08 23.68 29.24
CA GLN A 34 -9.67 23.86 30.63
C GLN A 34 -8.64 24.99 30.82
N GLY A 35 -8.70 26.03 29.98
CA GLY A 35 -7.79 27.18 30.04
C GLY A 35 -6.53 27.05 29.18
N ASP A 36 -6.35 25.95 28.45
CA ASP A 36 -5.22 25.71 27.56
C ASP A 36 -5.65 24.91 26.31
N PHE A 37 -5.45 25.50 25.12
CA PHE A 37 -5.73 24.85 23.85
C PHE A 37 -4.70 23.77 23.49
N PHE A 38 -3.45 23.86 23.96
CA PHE A 38 -2.46 22.82 23.73
C PHE A 38 -2.87 21.51 24.41
N ALA A 39 -3.29 21.57 25.68
CA ALA A 39 -3.81 20.41 26.40
C ALA A 39 -5.11 19.85 25.79
N LEU A 40 -6.05 20.71 25.37
CA LEU A 40 -7.28 20.29 24.69
C LEU A 40 -6.96 19.51 23.41
N LEU A 41 -6.13 20.09 22.55
CA LEU A 41 -5.78 19.51 21.26
C LEU A 41 -4.90 18.27 21.39
N GLY A 42 -3.99 18.24 22.37
CA GLY A 42 -3.24 17.04 22.73
C GLY A 42 -4.16 15.91 23.19
N THR A 43 -5.22 16.22 23.93
CA THR A 43 -6.23 15.23 24.33
C THR A 43 -7.02 14.71 23.13
N TYR A 44 -7.43 15.58 22.20
CA TYR A 44 -8.09 15.17 20.97
C TYR A 44 -7.19 14.28 20.11
N GLN A 45 -5.92 14.67 19.92
CA GLN A 45 -4.96 13.88 19.16
C GLN A 45 -4.74 12.51 19.80
N ARG A 46 -4.57 12.40 21.13
CA ARG A 46 -4.45 11.11 21.82
C ARG A 46 -5.65 10.20 21.60
N ILE A 47 -6.88 10.74 21.67
CA ILE A 47 -8.10 9.96 21.40
C ILE A 47 -8.14 9.49 19.94
N LEU A 48 -7.76 10.36 19.00
CA LEU A 48 -7.77 10.08 17.58
C LEU A 48 -6.63 9.17 17.13
N ALA A 49 -5.50 9.17 17.84
CA ALA A 49 -4.35 8.28 17.61
C ALA A 49 -4.57 6.88 18.23
N ASP A 50 -5.46 6.75 19.20
CA ASP A 50 -5.78 5.48 19.85
C ASP A 50 -6.92 4.74 19.12
N ASN A 51 -6.55 3.69 18.40
CA ASN A 51 -7.49 2.82 17.69
C ASN A 51 -8.53 2.15 18.61
N HIS A 52 -8.25 1.98 19.91
CA HIS A 52 -9.22 1.45 20.87
C HIS A 52 -10.35 2.43 21.21
N GLN A 53 -10.15 3.72 20.92
CA GLN A 53 -11.13 4.78 21.19
C GLN A 53 -11.91 5.20 19.94
N ARG A 54 -11.89 4.39 18.88
CA ARG A 54 -12.52 4.69 17.58
C ARG A 54 -13.99 5.11 17.64
N GLN A 55 -14.76 4.60 18.61
CA GLN A 55 -16.15 5.00 18.83
C GLN A 55 -16.31 6.50 19.16
N ARG A 56 -15.25 7.14 19.67
CA ARG A 56 -15.23 8.57 20.02
C ARG A 56 -14.79 9.47 18.85
N TRP A 57 -14.19 8.91 17.80
CA TRP A 57 -13.61 9.70 16.71
C TRP A 57 -14.62 10.61 15.99
N PRO A 58 -15.86 10.17 15.67
CA PRO A 58 -16.84 11.04 14.99
C PRO A 58 -17.16 12.30 15.79
N GLU A 59 -17.25 12.17 17.12
CA GLU A 59 -17.50 13.30 18.03
C GLU A 59 -16.32 14.30 17.99
N ILE A 60 -15.09 13.81 18.11
CA ILE A 60 -13.89 14.66 18.09
C ILE A 60 -13.71 15.34 16.73
N HIS A 61 -13.96 14.62 15.62
CA HIS A 61 -13.93 15.23 14.28
C HIS A 61 -14.95 16.36 14.13
N LYS A 62 -16.16 16.19 14.66
CA LYS A 62 -17.18 17.25 14.65
C LYS A 62 -16.75 18.47 15.47
N LYS A 63 -16.04 18.25 16.57
CA LYS A 63 -15.46 19.32 17.40
C LYS A 63 -14.36 20.07 16.64
N LEU A 64 -13.45 19.36 15.96
CA LEU A 64 -12.42 19.96 15.10
C LEU A 64 -13.02 20.73 13.91
N ASP A 65 -14.05 20.19 13.26
CA ASP A 65 -14.79 20.89 12.20
C ASP A 65 -15.42 22.20 12.71
N THR A 66 -16.00 22.19 13.91
CA THR A 66 -16.57 23.37 14.56
C THR A 66 -15.49 24.43 14.83
N LEU A 67 -14.35 24.02 15.40
CA LEU A 67 -13.22 24.92 15.64
C LEU A 67 -12.68 25.51 14.33
N PHE A 68 -12.56 24.69 13.29
CA PHE A 68 -12.12 25.14 11.97
C PHE A 68 -13.09 26.18 11.39
N LYS A 69 -14.39 25.88 11.36
CA LYS A 69 -15.44 26.82 10.89
C LYS A 69 -15.38 28.15 11.62
N CYS A 70 -15.18 28.15 12.93
CA CYS A 70 -15.12 29.36 13.74
C CYS A 70 -13.76 30.08 13.73
N GLY A 71 -12.67 29.43 13.28
CA GLY A 71 -11.33 30.04 13.23
C GLY A 71 -11.19 31.16 12.20
N ALA A 72 -10.29 32.10 12.45
CA ALA A 72 -10.02 33.25 11.58
C ALA A 72 -8.99 32.89 10.49
N ALA A 73 -9.19 33.37 9.26
CA ALA A 73 -8.21 33.22 8.20
C ALA A 73 -7.13 34.30 8.32
N GLU A 74 -5.86 33.91 8.29
CA GLU A 74 -4.73 34.82 8.43
C GLU A 74 -3.57 34.35 7.54
N VAL A 75 -2.78 35.31 7.03
CA VAL A 75 -1.53 35.01 6.33
C VAL A 75 -0.52 34.49 7.35
N ILE A 76 0.07 33.34 7.06
CA ILE A 76 1.10 32.74 7.90
C ILE A 76 2.47 33.02 7.29
N SER A 77 3.45 33.37 8.13
CA SER A 77 4.81 33.67 7.70
C SER A 77 5.83 33.10 8.68
N GLY A 78 6.91 32.53 8.15
CA GLY A 78 7.96 31.87 8.92
C GLY A 78 7.65 30.41 9.28
N PRO A 79 8.54 29.77 10.07
CA PRO A 79 8.42 28.37 10.42
C PRO A 79 7.34 28.13 11.48
N MET A 80 6.68 26.98 11.37
CA MET A 80 5.67 26.49 12.31
C MET A 80 5.99 25.05 12.70
N ILE A 81 5.89 24.74 13.99
CA ILE A 81 5.89 23.37 14.51
C ILE A 81 4.57 22.72 14.08
N GLY A 82 4.55 21.45 13.69
CA GLY A 82 3.30 20.79 13.32
C GLY A 82 3.20 19.34 13.75
N ILE A 83 1.95 18.89 13.90
CA ILE A 83 1.57 17.50 14.17
C ILE A 83 0.29 17.14 13.41
N PRO A 84 0.19 15.95 12.80
CA PRO A 84 -1.09 15.47 12.30
C PRO A 84 -1.98 15.12 13.50
N VAL A 85 -3.18 15.68 13.56
CA VAL A 85 -4.18 15.37 14.60
C VAL A 85 -5.01 14.16 14.20
N SER A 86 -5.33 14.05 12.92
CA SER A 86 -6.00 12.88 12.35
C SER A 86 -5.84 12.79 10.85
N ILE A 87 -5.91 11.57 10.34
CA ILE A 87 -6.09 11.26 8.91
C ILE A 87 -7.40 10.49 8.79
N ARG A 88 -8.12 10.67 7.68
CA ARG A 88 -9.40 10.03 7.38
C ARG A 88 -9.43 9.51 5.95
N ASP A 89 -10.23 8.47 5.75
CA ASP A 89 -10.48 7.92 4.43
C ASP A 89 -11.33 8.88 3.59
N SER A 90 -11.01 8.96 2.30
CA SER A 90 -11.89 9.59 1.31
C SER A 90 -13.16 8.76 1.14
N ASP A 91 -14.30 9.42 1.13
CA ASP A 91 -15.61 8.80 0.99
C ASP A 91 -16.10 8.89 -0.45
N TYR A 92 -15.54 8.03 -1.29
CA TYR A 92 -15.90 7.94 -2.71
C TYR A 92 -17.36 7.55 -2.96
N PHE A 93 -18.09 7.06 -1.94
CA PHE A 93 -19.48 6.62 -2.04
C PHE A 93 -20.47 7.51 -1.26
N LYS A 94 -20.03 8.71 -0.85
CA LYS A 94 -20.82 9.65 -0.02
C LYS A 94 -22.20 9.94 -0.61
N LYS A 95 -22.29 10.19 -1.93
CA LYS A 95 -23.58 10.48 -2.61
C LYS A 95 -24.56 9.30 -2.52
N SER A 96 -24.05 8.06 -2.62
CA SER A 96 -24.86 6.85 -2.46
C SER A 96 -25.30 6.66 -1.00
N ALA A 97 -24.45 6.96 -0.03
CA ALA A 97 -24.80 6.91 1.39
C ALA A 97 -25.88 7.94 1.77
N GLN A 98 -25.77 9.17 1.26
CA GLN A 98 -26.76 10.24 1.46
C GLN A 98 -28.14 9.86 0.92
N SER A 99 -28.18 9.16 -0.23
CA SER A 99 -29.46 8.65 -0.78
C SER A 99 -30.15 7.60 0.11
N LEU A 100 -29.40 7.01 1.05
CA LEU A 100 -29.87 6.06 2.06
C LEU A 100 -30.03 6.69 3.46
N GLY A 101 -29.96 8.03 3.56
CA GLY A 101 -30.12 8.76 4.83
C GLY A 101 -28.92 8.67 5.77
N LYS A 102 -27.72 8.33 5.27
CA LYS A 102 -26.48 8.28 6.05
C LYS A 102 -25.53 9.41 5.65
N ASP A 103 -24.84 9.99 6.64
CA ASP A 103 -23.89 11.10 6.42
C ASP A 103 -22.54 10.66 5.82
N ARG A 104 -22.19 9.37 5.95
CA ARG A 104 -20.93 8.76 5.49
C ARG A 104 -21.20 7.33 4.99
N SER A 105 -20.42 6.86 4.01
CA SER A 105 -20.54 5.49 3.50
C SER A 105 -19.96 4.47 4.48
N LEU A 106 -20.54 3.26 4.47
CA LEU A 106 -20.04 2.13 5.27
C LEU A 106 -18.54 1.86 5.02
N MET A 107 -18.05 2.13 3.80
CA MET A 107 -16.64 1.93 3.45
C MET A 107 -15.73 3.01 4.05
N ALA A 108 -16.16 4.27 4.04
CA ALA A 108 -15.40 5.37 4.64
C ALA A 108 -15.52 5.42 6.17
N ASP A 109 -16.55 4.81 6.75
CA ASP A 109 -16.67 4.60 8.20
C ASP A 109 -15.64 3.59 8.73
N ILE A 110 -15.02 2.78 7.86
CA ILE A 110 -13.97 1.81 8.22
C ILE A 110 -12.69 2.53 8.66
N GLU A 111 -12.42 3.72 8.14
CA GLU A 111 -11.36 4.62 8.63
C GLU A 111 -9.99 3.87 8.66
N TRP A 112 -9.71 3.11 7.59
CA TRP A 112 -8.60 2.16 7.50
C TRP A 112 -7.25 2.88 7.38
N MET A 113 -7.18 3.98 6.61
CA MET A 113 -5.95 4.78 6.49
C MET A 113 -5.64 5.45 7.82
N ALA A 114 -6.67 5.91 8.54
CA ALA A 114 -6.53 6.46 9.89
C ALA A 114 -5.94 5.41 10.85
N THR A 115 -6.51 4.21 10.83
CA THR A 115 -6.09 3.08 11.67
C THR A 115 -4.63 2.68 11.37
N ALA A 116 -4.27 2.60 10.09
CA ALA A 116 -2.92 2.27 9.64
C ALA A 116 -1.92 3.38 9.99
N TRP A 117 -2.29 4.65 9.78
CA TRP A 117 -1.48 5.80 10.17
C TRP A 117 -1.23 5.83 11.69
N ASN A 118 -2.25 5.56 12.49
CA ASN A 118 -2.13 5.50 13.95
C ASN A 118 -1.16 4.42 14.42
N ALA A 119 -1.24 3.23 13.81
CA ALA A 119 -0.37 2.12 14.13
C ALA A 119 1.10 2.33 13.70
N THR A 120 1.37 3.27 12.78
CA THR A 120 2.67 3.40 12.13
C THR A 120 3.36 4.75 12.36
N TYR A 121 2.64 5.87 12.41
CA TYR A 121 3.24 7.21 12.34
C TYR A 121 2.66 8.26 13.28
N ALA A 122 1.45 8.08 13.85
CA ALA A 122 0.75 9.14 14.59
C ALA A 122 1.57 9.79 15.73
N ASP A 123 2.43 9.02 16.41
CA ASP A 123 3.26 9.52 17.52
C ASP A 123 4.77 9.57 17.22
N THR A 124 5.16 9.37 15.96
CA THR A 124 6.59 9.30 15.59
C THR A 124 7.26 10.65 15.42
N GLY A 125 6.48 11.71 15.20
CA GLY A 125 7.01 13.03 14.83
C GLY A 125 7.73 13.04 13.47
N LEU A 126 7.40 12.12 12.55
CA LEU A 126 8.03 12.07 11.22
C LEU A 126 7.86 13.41 10.47
N TRP A 127 6.67 14.01 10.53
CA TRP A 127 6.41 15.36 10.04
C TRP A 127 6.36 16.34 11.22
N MET A 128 7.21 17.37 11.19
CA MET A 128 7.42 18.32 12.29
C MET A 128 6.95 19.74 11.97
N GLY A 129 6.07 19.88 10.97
CA GLY A 129 5.54 21.17 10.56
C GLY A 129 6.05 21.65 9.21
N LYS A 130 5.96 22.95 8.99
CA LYS A 130 6.17 23.61 7.71
C LYS A 130 6.72 25.02 7.93
N THR A 131 7.39 25.61 6.93
CA THR A 131 7.66 27.06 6.90
C THR A 131 6.96 27.73 5.72
N PHE A 132 6.72 29.03 5.87
CA PHE A 132 6.04 29.92 4.94
C PHE A 132 6.95 31.08 4.60
N GLU A 133 7.70 30.96 3.51
CA GLU A 133 8.73 31.92 3.15
C GLU A 133 8.25 32.87 2.03
N PRO A 134 8.77 34.11 1.98
CA PRO A 134 8.53 35.00 0.86
C PRO A 134 8.96 34.36 -0.47
N VAL A 135 8.22 34.69 -1.53
CA VAL A 135 8.49 34.19 -2.88
C VAL A 135 8.37 35.29 -3.92
N ALA A 136 9.37 35.39 -4.78
CA ALA A 136 9.41 36.36 -5.85
C ALA A 136 8.35 36.04 -6.93
N ARG A 137 7.76 37.09 -7.53
CA ARG A 137 6.76 36.98 -8.60
C ARG A 137 7.22 36.08 -9.75
N GLY A 138 8.49 36.21 -10.14
CA GLY A 138 9.09 35.39 -11.20
C GLY A 138 9.13 33.89 -10.86
N THR A 139 9.41 33.54 -9.60
CA THR A 139 9.36 32.15 -9.14
C THR A 139 7.93 31.62 -9.16
N VAL A 140 6.95 32.39 -8.68
CA VAL A 140 5.53 32.00 -8.76
C VAL A 140 5.12 31.75 -10.22
N ALA A 141 5.42 32.68 -11.12
CA ALA A 141 5.14 32.53 -12.54
C ALA A 141 5.77 31.26 -13.14
N LYS A 142 7.02 30.96 -12.78
CA LYS A 142 7.69 29.73 -13.22
C LYS A 142 6.99 28.47 -12.69
N LYS A 143 6.64 28.45 -11.40
CA LYS A 143 6.05 27.28 -10.73
C LYS A 143 4.61 26.99 -11.18
N THR A 144 3.87 28.02 -11.57
CA THR A 144 2.47 27.92 -12.00
C THR A 144 2.30 27.96 -13.53
N ALA A 145 3.39 27.90 -14.29
CA ALA A 145 3.39 28.09 -15.74
C ALA A 145 2.65 29.38 -16.19
N ASN A 146 2.83 30.45 -15.41
CA ASN A 146 2.25 31.77 -15.59
C ASN A 146 0.71 31.76 -15.65
N ASP A 147 0.07 30.92 -14.83
CA ASP A 147 -1.38 30.83 -14.73
C ASP A 147 -2.02 32.20 -14.43
N THR A 148 -2.92 32.64 -15.31
CA THR A 148 -3.49 33.99 -15.28
C THR A 148 -4.19 34.30 -13.96
N LYS A 149 -4.99 33.35 -13.43
CA LYS A 149 -5.75 33.53 -12.19
C LYS A 149 -4.80 33.69 -11.00
N THR A 150 -3.80 32.83 -10.90
CA THR A 150 -2.80 32.88 -9.82
C THR A 150 -1.94 34.14 -9.91
N MET A 151 -1.52 34.53 -11.12
CA MET A 151 -0.67 35.71 -11.32
C MET A 151 -1.42 37.04 -11.16
N SER A 152 -2.73 37.06 -11.40
CA SER A 152 -3.57 38.22 -11.05
C SER A 152 -3.73 38.41 -9.55
N GLY A 153 -3.71 37.30 -8.79
CA GLY A 153 -3.82 37.30 -7.33
C GLY A 153 -2.48 37.38 -6.59
N TYR A 154 -1.37 37.58 -7.29
CA TYR A 154 -0.05 37.68 -6.66
C TYR A 154 0.09 38.99 -5.88
N ASP A 155 0.35 38.86 -4.59
CA ASP A 155 0.72 39.94 -3.69
C ASP A 155 1.89 39.46 -2.81
N PRO A 156 3.05 40.15 -2.81
CA PRO A 156 4.20 39.75 -1.99
C PRO A 156 3.90 39.78 -0.47
N ALA A 157 2.87 40.50 -0.02
CA ALA A 157 2.48 40.53 1.38
C ALA A 157 1.78 39.23 1.83
N THR A 158 1.07 38.55 0.94
CA THR A 158 0.18 37.41 1.27
C THR A 158 0.64 36.09 0.68
N VAL A 159 1.31 36.12 -0.48
CA VAL A 159 1.79 34.92 -1.17
C VAL A 159 3.08 34.43 -0.55
N ARG A 160 3.12 33.14 -0.23
CA ARG A 160 4.32 32.45 0.29
C ARG A 160 4.59 31.20 -0.53
N ILE A 161 5.83 30.75 -0.50
CA ILE A 161 6.18 29.37 -0.88
C ILE A 161 6.66 28.67 0.37
N GLY A 162 6.15 27.48 0.63
CA GLY A 162 6.48 26.75 1.83
C GLY A 162 7.13 25.40 1.56
N ARG A 163 7.73 24.86 2.62
CA ARG A 163 8.40 23.56 2.65
C ARG A 163 8.05 22.85 3.96
N ASN A 164 7.95 21.54 3.90
CA ASN A 164 7.69 20.66 5.03
C ASN A 164 8.98 20.34 5.80
N PHE A 165 8.84 20.04 7.09
CA PHE A 165 9.91 19.61 7.98
C PHE A 165 9.75 18.15 8.34
N PHE A 166 10.84 17.38 8.23
CA PHE A 166 10.85 15.95 8.52
C PHE A 166 11.96 15.58 9.49
N ARG A 167 11.66 14.64 10.39
CA ARG A 167 12.55 14.15 11.45
C ARG A 167 12.66 12.63 11.37
N GLU A 168 13.81 12.10 11.73
CA GLU A 168 13.98 10.65 11.93
C GLU A 168 13.29 10.21 13.22
N PRO A 169 12.42 9.18 13.18
CA PRO A 169 11.80 8.63 14.38
C PRO A 169 12.85 8.13 15.41
N PRO A 170 12.57 8.17 16.73
CA PRO A 170 13.56 7.90 17.79
C PRO A 170 14.04 6.46 17.89
N ASP A 171 13.15 5.52 17.62
CA ASP A 171 13.45 4.10 17.55
C ASP A 171 12.63 3.55 16.38
N PRO A 172 13.08 3.84 15.14
CA PRO A 172 12.29 3.50 13.99
C PRO A 172 12.22 1.98 13.88
N ASN A 173 11.01 1.42 13.95
CA ASN A 173 10.84 0.04 13.50
C ASN A 173 11.23 -0.08 12.02
N ALA A 174 11.41 -1.29 11.52
CA ALA A 174 11.89 -1.51 10.15
C ALA A 174 11.08 -0.75 9.07
N LEU A 175 9.78 -0.52 9.27
CA LEU A 175 8.93 0.28 8.36
C LEU A 175 9.20 1.79 8.48
N GLN A 176 9.42 2.28 9.70
CA GLN A 176 9.73 3.67 9.98
C GLN A 176 11.16 4.05 9.55
N ALA A 177 12.10 3.10 9.60
CA ALA A 177 13.52 3.30 9.29
C ALA A 177 13.76 3.64 7.82
N ILE A 178 12.91 3.09 6.94
CA ILE A 178 12.92 3.30 5.49
C ILE A 178 12.04 4.47 5.03
N GLY A 179 11.16 4.97 5.91
CA GLY A 179 10.22 6.04 5.59
C GLY A 179 10.93 7.33 5.15
N LEU A 180 11.90 7.83 5.93
CA LEU A 180 12.59 9.07 5.59
C LEU A 180 13.55 8.96 4.39
N PRO A 181 14.35 7.88 4.21
CA PRO A 181 15.14 7.67 3.00
C PRO A 181 14.28 7.62 1.72
N ALA A 182 13.17 6.87 1.74
CA ALA A 182 12.25 6.78 0.60
C ALA A 182 11.60 8.14 0.31
N LEU A 183 11.10 8.84 1.34
CA LEU A 183 10.58 10.21 1.20
C LEU A 183 11.64 11.19 0.68
N THR A 184 12.90 11.04 1.10
CA THR A 184 14.01 11.89 0.65
C THR A 184 14.23 11.77 -0.85
N GLN A 185 14.21 10.54 -1.38
CA GLN A 185 14.34 10.31 -2.82
C GLN A 185 13.10 10.79 -3.58
N LEU A 186 11.91 10.39 -3.15
CA LEU A 186 10.66 10.72 -3.83
C LEU A 186 10.43 12.24 -3.86
N TRP A 187 10.59 12.92 -2.73
CA TRP A 187 10.23 14.33 -2.57
C TRP A 187 11.43 15.28 -2.70
N LYS A 188 12.58 14.74 -3.12
CA LYS A 188 13.86 15.46 -3.28
C LYS A 188 14.17 16.31 -2.04
N LEU A 189 14.01 15.71 -0.86
CA LEU A 189 14.22 16.41 0.41
C LEU A 189 15.69 16.85 0.52
N LYS A 190 15.88 18.03 1.10
CA LYS A 190 17.18 18.66 1.34
C LYS A 190 17.48 18.66 2.82
N ASP A 191 18.75 18.80 3.14
CA ASP A 191 19.15 19.07 4.53
C ASP A 191 18.59 20.42 5.00
N ARG A 192 18.41 20.54 6.31
CA ARG A 192 18.10 21.80 6.98
C ARG A 192 19.07 22.90 6.50
N PRO A 193 18.57 24.04 5.96
CA PRO A 193 19.41 25.17 5.67
C PRO A 193 19.91 25.80 6.97
N MET A 194 21.20 26.10 7.02
CA MET A 194 21.84 26.71 8.19
C MET A 194 22.11 28.21 8.00
N ARG A 195 22.01 28.70 6.76
CA ARG A 195 22.31 30.09 6.40
C ARG A 195 21.34 30.63 5.32
N PRO A 196 21.07 31.95 5.30
CA PRO A 196 20.21 32.58 4.29
C PRO A 196 20.66 32.38 2.83
N ASP A 197 21.96 32.22 2.60
CA ASP A 197 22.57 32.08 1.28
C ASP A 197 22.65 30.63 0.79
N THR A 198 22.02 29.68 1.51
CA THR A 198 22.02 28.26 1.13
C THR A 198 21.35 28.09 -0.24
N ALA A 199 22.10 27.61 -1.23
CA ALA A 199 21.61 27.47 -2.60
C ALA A 199 20.56 26.35 -2.74
N GLY A 200 19.74 26.46 -3.80
CA GLY A 200 18.79 25.42 -4.19
C GLY A 200 17.40 25.51 -3.56
N PHE A 201 17.10 26.56 -2.80
CA PHE A 201 15.74 26.79 -2.30
C PHE A 201 14.98 27.72 -3.25
N ASP A 202 13.68 27.42 -3.47
CA ASP A 202 12.80 28.25 -4.31
C ASP A 202 12.22 29.46 -3.54
N CYS A 203 12.56 29.60 -2.25
CA CYS A 203 12.16 30.69 -1.36
C CYS A 203 13.32 31.64 -1.03
N GLU A 204 12.96 32.82 -0.49
CA GLU A 204 13.90 33.70 0.21
C GLU A 204 14.09 33.21 1.66
N LEU A 205 15.23 32.58 1.96
CA LEU A 205 15.56 32.16 3.33
C LEU A 205 15.96 33.37 4.17
N ARG A 206 15.21 33.66 5.24
CA ARG A 206 15.51 34.78 6.14
C ARG A 206 16.21 34.35 7.42
N THR A 207 17.16 35.14 7.87
CA THR A 207 17.89 34.90 9.13
C THR A 207 16.95 34.76 10.33
N GLU A 208 15.89 35.58 10.39
CA GLU A 208 14.87 35.54 11.45
C GLU A 208 14.10 34.21 11.47
N ASN A 209 13.76 33.66 10.30
CA ASN A 209 13.03 32.40 10.18
C ASN A 209 13.95 31.22 10.53
N LEU A 210 15.19 31.21 10.04
CA LEU A 210 16.17 30.19 10.39
C LEU A 210 16.48 30.16 11.89
N ALA A 211 16.45 31.30 12.58
CA ALA A 211 16.60 31.35 14.03
C ALA A 211 15.42 30.67 14.75
N LYS A 212 14.19 30.91 14.30
CA LYS A 212 12.99 30.25 14.85
C LYS A 212 12.94 28.75 14.56
N GLU A 213 13.47 28.29 13.42
CA GLU A 213 13.54 26.88 13.05
C GLU A 213 14.37 26.02 14.02
N LYS A 214 15.26 26.64 14.82
CA LYS A 214 16.08 25.93 15.81
C LYS A 214 15.25 25.20 16.86
N ALA A 215 14.08 25.74 17.22
CA ALA A 215 13.17 25.14 18.20
C ALA A 215 12.47 23.88 17.67
N ILE A 216 12.47 23.65 16.35
CA ILE A 216 11.78 22.53 15.70
C ILE A 216 12.79 21.39 15.48
N PRO A 217 12.59 20.18 16.02
CA PRO A 217 13.54 19.07 15.84
C PRO A 217 13.34 18.36 14.49
N TYR A 218 13.94 18.88 13.41
CA TYR A 218 13.85 18.31 12.06
C TYR A 218 15.23 18.22 11.38
N SER A 219 15.46 17.23 10.54
CA SER A 219 16.72 17.06 9.79
C SER A 219 16.58 17.36 8.30
N LYS A 220 15.45 16.98 7.70
CA LYS A 220 15.20 17.11 6.25
C LYS A 220 14.02 18.03 5.95
N THR A 221 14.01 18.63 4.77
CA THR A 221 12.97 19.58 4.36
C THR A 221 12.72 19.57 2.85
N GLY A 222 11.48 19.78 2.43
CA GLY A 222 11.09 19.75 1.02
C GLY A 222 9.58 19.63 0.84
N GLY A 223 9.11 19.06 -0.27
CA GLY A 223 7.68 18.98 -0.57
C GLY A 223 7.05 20.37 -0.64
N TYR A 224 7.36 21.11 -1.70
CA TYR A 224 6.98 22.52 -1.85
C TYR A 224 5.47 22.70 -2.06
N PHE A 225 4.96 23.83 -1.57
CA PHE A 225 3.58 24.29 -1.79
C PHE A 225 3.54 25.80 -1.96
N LEU A 226 2.56 26.30 -2.72
CA LEU A 226 2.29 27.73 -2.83
C LEU A 226 1.11 28.12 -1.96
N CYS A 227 1.26 29.22 -1.23
CA CYS A 227 0.28 29.68 -0.27
C CYS A 227 -0.35 30.99 -0.72
N ASN A 228 -1.67 31.12 -0.57
CA ASN A 228 -2.34 32.41 -0.66
C ASN A 228 -3.64 32.41 0.17
N MET A 229 -4.15 33.59 0.47
CA MET A 229 -5.50 33.76 0.98
C MET A 229 -6.52 33.35 -0.08
N GLY A 230 -7.53 32.59 0.32
CA GLY A 230 -8.54 32.07 -0.58
C GLY A 230 -9.87 31.77 0.11
N THR A 231 -10.76 31.14 -0.63
CA THR A 231 -12.00 30.52 -0.12
C THR A 231 -11.84 29.02 -0.15
N SER A 232 -12.34 28.35 0.89
CA SER A 232 -12.23 26.90 1.00
C SER A 232 -12.80 26.20 -0.23
N VAL A 233 -12.08 25.20 -0.73
CA VAL A 233 -12.53 24.35 -1.85
C VAL A 233 -13.49 23.25 -1.40
N VAL A 234 -13.59 23.01 -0.09
CA VAL A 234 -14.48 22.00 0.48
C VAL A 234 -15.92 22.53 0.45
N PRO A 235 -16.87 21.85 -0.22
CA PRO A 235 -18.24 22.35 -0.38
C PRO A 235 -18.94 22.66 0.96
N GLU A 236 -18.69 21.85 2.00
CA GLU A 236 -19.24 22.00 3.34
C GLU A 236 -18.73 23.24 4.09
N MET A 237 -17.66 23.88 3.60
CA MET A 237 -17.12 25.11 4.18
C MET A 237 -17.80 26.38 3.66
N ASN A 238 -18.74 26.26 2.71
CA ASN A 238 -19.62 27.33 2.21
C ASN A 238 -18.89 28.65 1.91
N GLY A 239 -17.75 28.59 1.23
CA GLY A 239 -16.97 29.77 0.84
C GLY A 239 -16.21 30.44 1.99
N LYS A 240 -16.03 29.75 3.13
CA LYS A 240 -15.21 30.20 4.25
C LYS A 240 -13.83 30.67 3.78
N LYS A 241 -13.38 31.82 4.29
CA LYS A 241 -12.00 32.30 4.06
C LYS A 241 -11.00 31.41 4.79
N VAL A 242 -9.90 31.10 4.13
CA VAL A 242 -8.82 30.24 4.64
C VAL A 242 -7.48 30.68 4.04
N TYR A 243 -6.38 30.31 4.67
CA TYR A 243 -5.07 30.34 4.04
C TYR A 243 -4.82 28.99 3.37
N GLN A 244 -4.75 28.96 2.04
CA GLN A 244 -4.67 27.73 1.26
C GLN A 244 -3.24 27.43 0.87
N LEU A 245 -2.83 26.17 0.99
CA LEU A 245 -1.54 25.65 0.57
C LEU A 245 -1.79 24.68 -0.58
N ASN A 246 -1.45 25.09 -1.80
CA ASN A 246 -1.66 24.29 -2.99
C ASN A 246 -0.35 23.59 -3.40
N TYR A 247 -0.32 22.27 -3.27
CA TYR A 247 0.81 21.43 -3.63
C TYR A 247 0.78 21.01 -5.10
N ARG A 248 -0.38 21.10 -5.74
CA ARG A 248 -0.69 20.40 -6.99
C ARG A 248 0.03 20.96 -8.20
N TRP A 249 0.61 22.15 -8.10
CA TRP A 249 1.31 22.79 -9.20
C TRP A 249 2.48 21.93 -9.71
N PRO A 250 2.47 21.53 -10.99
CA PRO A 250 3.52 20.71 -11.59
C PRO A 250 4.94 21.23 -11.38
N GLY A 251 5.14 22.56 -11.40
CA GLY A 251 6.45 23.19 -11.23
C GLY A 251 7.02 23.06 -9.81
N LEU A 252 6.20 22.70 -8.82
CA LEU A 252 6.64 22.42 -7.45
C LEU A 252 7.22 21.00 -7.31
N GLY A 253 7.03 20.13 -8.30
CA GLY A 253 7.44 18.73 -8.27
C GLY A 253 6.69 17.87 -7.23
N PRO A 254 5.36 17.99 -7.08
CA PRO A 254 4.61 17.15 -6.15
C PRO A 254 4.63 15.68 -6.61
N VAL A 255 4.71 14.77 -5.65
CA VAL A 255 4.56 13.32 -5.86
C VAL A 255 3.24 12.89 -5.26
N TYR A 256 2.58 11.89 -5.84
CA TYR A 256 1.37 11.31 -5.27
C TYR A 256 1.58 10.92 -3.79
N PRO A 257 0.66 11.26 -2.86
CA PRO A 257 -0.67 11.84 -3.12
C PRO A 257 -0.72 13.38 -3.12
N MET A 258 0.40 14.09 -2.95
CA MET A 258 0.47 15.56 -2.87
C MET A 258 -0.02 16.27 -4.13
N THR A 259 0.01 15.58 -5.26
CA THR A 259 -0.60 16.01 -6.54
C THR A 259 -2.11 16.25 -6.46
N ARG A 260 -2.77 15.75 -5.40
CA ARG A 260 -4.19 15.93 -5.11
C ARG A 260 -4.44 16.81 -3.89
N LEU A 261 -3.40 17.22 -3.16
CA LEU A 261 -3.52 17.85 -1.86
C LEU A 261 -3.65 19.38 -1.96
N ILE A 262 -4.61 19.90 -1.21
CA ILE A 262 -4.65 21.28 -0.74
C ILE A 262 -4.75 21.22 0.79
N ASP A 263 -3.90 21.93 1.50
CA ASP A 263 -4.16 22.18 2.91
C ASP A 263 -4.87 23.52 3.06
N GLU A 264 -5.76 23.63 4.04
CA GLU A 264 -6.43 24.88 4.36
C GLU A 264 -6.32 25.17 5.84
N ILE A 265 -6.00 26.42 6.19
CA ILE A 265 -5.56 26.78 7.54
C ILE A 265 -6.32 27.99 8.06
N VAL A 266 -6.67 27.91 9.35
CA VAL A 266 -7.23 29.01 10.15
C VAL A 266 -6.52 29.11 11.48
N ARG A 267 -6.49 30.31 12.06
CA ARG A 267 -6.06 30.56 13.43
C ARG A 267 -7.22 30.33 14.39
N ILE A 268 -6.96 29.62 15.47
CA ILE A 268 -7.96 29.34 16.52
C ILE A 268 -7.57 29.93 17.87
N ASP A 269 -6.28 30.16 18.10
CA ASP A 269 -5.78 30.85 19.29
C ASP A 269 -4.43 31.54 19.03
N ASP A 270 -3.87 32.19 20.05
CA ASP A 270 -2.54 32.80 19.96
C ASP A 270 -1.46 31.75 19.66
N GLY A 271 -0.82 31.92 18.50
CA GLY A 271 0.20 30.98 18.03
C GLY A 271 -0.33 29.60 17.64
N ILE A 272 -1.65 29.35 17.63
CA ILE A 272 -2.25 28.04 17.30
C ILE A 272 -3.11 28.13 16.05
N TYR A 273 -2.75 27.33 15.05
CA TYR A 273 -3.43 27.22 13.77
C TYR A 273 -3.93 25.80 13.57
N LEU A 274 -5.20 25.68 13.16
CA LEU A 274 -5.84 24.44 12.80
C LEU A 274 -5.90 24.34 11.28
N GLY A 275 -5.32 23.27 10.75
CA GLY A 275 -5.36 22.92 9.34
C GLY A 275 -6.29 21.75 9.07
N GLN A 276 -6.91 21.73 7.90
CA GLN A 276 -7.54 20.55 7.32
C GLN A 276 -6.77 20.07 6.10
N LEU A 277 -6.65 18.74 5.95
CA LEU A 277 -6.07 18.08 4.79
C LEU A 277 -7.18 17.85 3.76
N VAL A 278 -7.08 18.45 2.58
CA VAL A 278 -8.13 18.37 1.55
C VAL A 278 -7.60 17.67 0.30
N PHE A 279 -8.19 16.53 -0.06
CA PHE A 279 -7.86 15.84 -1.30
C PHE A 279 -8.91 16.08 -2.37
N ALA A 280 -8.44 16.33 -3.59
CA ALA A 280 -9.30 16.30 -4.78
C ALA A 280 -9.82 14.88 -5.00
N THR A 281 -11.11 14.64 -5.24
CA THR A 281 -11.71 13.29 -5.35
C THR A 281 -11.88 12.81 -6.80
N HIS A 282 -11.89 13.72 -7.79
CA HIS A 282 -12.05 13.42 -9.23
C HIS A 282 -10.83 13.77 -10.10
N HIS A 283 -9.64 13.93 -9.52
CA HIS A 283 -8.40 14.23 -10.26
C HIS A 283 -7.29 13.24 -9.94
N TYR A 284 -6.56 12.79 -10.97
CA TYR A 284 -5.36 11.97 -10.79
C TYR A 284 -4.17 12.56 -11.55
N SER A 285 -3.11 12.86 -10.80
CA SER A 285 -1.78 13.12 -11.33
C SER A 285 -0.80 12.35 -10.45
N LEU A 286 0.18 11.67 -11.05
CA LEU A 286 1.21 10.93 -10.33
C LEU A 286 2.49 11.78 -10.09
N GLY A 287 2.54 12.98 -10.65
CA GLY A 287 3.63 13.94 -10.48
C GLY A 287 4.29 14.36 -11.80
N THR A 288 5.40 15.08 -11.69
CA THR A 288 6.18 15.55 -12.86
C THR A 288 7.61 15.01 -12.86
N PHE A 289 8.07 14.61 -14.05
CA PHE A 289 9.41 14.10 -14.29
C PHE A 289 10.21 15.07 -15.15
N THR A 290 11.46 15.33 -14.78
CA THR A 290 12.39 16.14 -15.59
C THR A 290 13.28 15.20 -16.38
N LEU A 291 13.16 15.23 -17.70
CA LEU A 291 13.99 14.47 -18.64
C LEU A 291 15.44 14.97 -18.62
N PRO A 292 16.43 14.15 -19.06
CA PRO A 292 17.84 14.54 -19.09
C PRO A 292 18.15 15.79 -19.92
N ASP A 293 17.28 16.15 -20.85
CA ASP A 293 17.34 17.36 -21.69
C ASP A 293 16.69 18.61 -21.04
N GLY A 294 16.15 18.47 -19.82
CA GLY A 294 15.51 19.54 -19.06
C GLY A 294 14.01 19.71 -19.29
N HIS A 295 13.38 18.93 -20.18
CA HIS A 295 11.93 18.96 -20.39
C HIS A 295 11.17 18.32 -19.21
N VAL A 296 10.02 18.91 -18.81
CA VAL A 296 9.20 18.42 -17.68
C VAL A 296 7.91 17.78 -18.19
N LEU A 297 7.74 16.48 -17.93
CA LEU A 297 6.59 15.67 -18.34
C LEU A 297 5.67 15.37 -17.14
N SER A 298 4.36 15.54 -17.28
CA SER A 298 3.37 15.28 -16.22
C SER A 298 2.65 13.95 -16.48
N ILE A 299 2.50 13.12 -15.45
CA ILE A 299 1.80 11.82 -15.56
C ILE A 299 0.38 11.97 -14.99
N GLY A 300 -0.64 11.71 -15.81
CA GLY A 300 -2.06 11.98 -15.51
C GLY A 300 -2.47 13.41 -15.87
N ASP A 301 -3.69 13.80 -15.47
CA ASP A 301 -4.21 15.13 -15.73
C ASP A 301 -3.39 16.16 -14.94
N SER A 302 -2.70 17.09 -15.62
CA SER A 302 -1.90 18.10 -14.93
C SER A 302 -2.81 19.19 -14.34
N TYR A 303 -2.51 19.63 -13.12
CA TYR A 303 -3.16 20.82 -12.56
C TYR A 303 -2.60 22.12 -13.20
N PRO A 304 -3.44 23.11 -13.55
CA PRO A 304 -4.91 23.08 -13.53
C PRO A 304 -5.47 22.31 -14.74
N TYR A 305 -6.67 21.75 -14.57
CA TYR A 305 -7.33 20.92 -15.58
C TYR A 305 -7.68 21.83 -16.75
N ARG A 306 -7.28 21.44 -17.95
CA ARG A 306 -7.56 22.19 -19.18
C ARG A 306 -8.34 21.26 -20.09
N SER A 307 -9.64 21.50 -20.27
CA SER A 307 -10.40 20.71 -21.21
C SER A 307 -9.90 20.97 -22.64
N MET A 308 -10.12 20.02 -23.55
CA MET A 308 -9.89 20.21 -24.99
C MET A 308 -10.66 21.44 -25.54
N ILE A 309 -11.79 21.80 -24.90
CA ILE A 309 -12.63 22.94 -25.23
C ILE A 309 -11.97 24.26 -24.80
N ASP A 310 -11.21 24.32 -23.70
CA ASP A 310 -10.53 25.55 -23.26
C ASP A 310 -9.39 25.96 -24.20
N ASN A 311 -8.75 25.00 -24.87
CA ASN A 311 -7.80 25.29 -25.96
C ASN A 311 -8.50 25.88 -27.19
N ILE A 312 -9.75 25.50 -27.48
CA ILE A 312 -10.57 26.02 -28.58
C ILE A 312 -11.16 27.41 -28.23
N LYS A 313 -11.58 27.64 -26.97
CA LYS A 313 -12.05 28.95 -26.45
C LYS A 313 -11.01 30.06 -26.62
N ARG A 314 -9.72 29.70 -26.64
CA ARG A 314 -8.60 30.64 -26.87
C ARG A 314 -8.50 31.11 -28.32
N ILE A 315 -9.07 30.36 -29.26
CA ILE A 315 -9.09 30.66 -30.70
C ILE A 315 -10.39 31.41 -31.07
N PHE A 316 -11.50 31.16 -30.37
CA PHE A 316 -12.78 31.85 -30.58
C PHE A 316 -13.40 32.29 -29.26
N PRO A 317 -13.33 33.58 -28.88
CA PRO A 317 -13.94 34.09 -27.65
C PRO A 317 -15.44 34.27 -27.86
N VAL A 318 -16.22 33.22 -27.63
CA VAL A 318 -17.69 33.30 -27.56
C VAL A 318 -18.11 33.02 -26.13
N GLY A 319 -19.08 33.79 -25.62
CA GLY A 319 -19.51 33.80 -24.23
C GLY A 319 -20.21 32.52 -23.78
N TRP A 320 -19.43 31.51 -23.42
CA TRP A 320 -19.90 30.30 -22.77
C TRP A 320 -19.51 30.33 -21.29
N VAL A 321 -20.51 30.24 -20.42
CA VAL A 321 -20.36 30.11 -18.96
C VAL A 321 -20.05 28.63 -18.67
N ASP A 322 -18.95 28.36 -17.97
CA ASP A 322 -18.67 27.03 -17.44
C ASP A 322 -18.09 27.20 -16.03
N ASP A 323 -18.87 26.83 -15.01
CA ASP A 323 -18.66 27.24 -13.61
C ASP A 323 -18.70 26.05 -12.64
N SER A 324 -18.21 24.87 -13.07
CA SER A 324 -18.02 23.73 -12.18
C SER A 324 -16.54 23.36 -12.07
N ASP A 325 -16.01 23.38 -10.84
CA ASP A 325 -14.65 22.93 -10.52
C ASP A 325 -14.57 21.40 -10.76
N PRO A 326 -13.79 20.91 -11.73
CA PRO A 326 -13.83 19.51 -12.15
C PRO A 326 -13.19 18.55 -11.14
N TYR A 327 -12.63 19.07 -10.04
CA TYR A 327 -11.79 18.30 -9.14
C TYR A 327 -12.56 17.59 -8.03
N ASP A 328 -13.66 18.19 -7.54
CA ASP A 328 -14.39 17.84 -6.30
C ASP A 328 -13.45 17.64 -5.08
N TYR A 329 -13.90 17.92 -3.85
CA TYR A 329 -12.97 17.96 -2.71
C TYR A 329 -13.57 17.43 -1.42
N GLN A 330 -12.72 16.77 -0.65
CA GLN A 330 -13.09 16.23 0.65
C GLN A 330 -12.01 16.53 1.70
N ASN A 331 -12.45 16.83 2.92
CA ASN A 331 -11.60 16.85 4.10
C ASN A 331 -11.27 15.40 4.54
N ASN A 332 -9.98 15.11 4.60
CA ASN A 332 -9.35 13.83 4.91
C ASN A 332 -8.54 13.87 6.21
N GLY A 333 -8.79 14.84 7.09
CA GLY A 333 -8.11 14.92 8.38
C GLY A 333 -7.79 16.34 8.80
N PHE A 334 -7.18 16.43 9.98
CA PHE A 334 -6.77 17.69 10.58
C PHE A 334 -5.31 17.63 11.02
N PHE A 335 -4.63 18.76 10.96
CA PHE A 335 -3.30 18.95 11.49
C PHE A 335 -3.21 20.26 12.26
N LEU A 336 -2.22 20.36 13.13
CA LEU A 336 -1.93 21.58 13.87
C LEU A 336 -0.65 22.20 13.38
N MET A 337 -0.62 23.53 13.46
CA MET A 337 0.59 24.31 13.34
C MET A 337 0.69 25.30 14.48
N VAL A 338 1.87 25.40 15.06
CA VAL A 338 2.14 26.21 16.25
C VAL A 338 3.36 27.09 16.03
N ASP A 339 3.23 28.37 16.41
CA ASP A 339 4.35 29.30 16.37
C ASP A 339 5.48 28.81 17.29
N PRO A 340 6.73 28.72 16.81
CA PRO A 340 7.88 28.31 17.63
C PRO A 340 8.08 29.12 18.92
N ALA A 341 7.50 30.31 19.04
CA ALA A 341 7.46 31.06 20.29
C ALA A 341 6.80 30.28 21.46
N TYR A 342 5.89 29.35 21.15
CA TYR A 342 5.16 28.51 22.11
C TYR A 342 5.68 27.06 22.14
N ALA A 343 6.92 26.83 21.68
CA ALA A 343 7.49 25.48 21.59
C ALA A 343 7.51 24.74 22.94
N LYS A 344 7.76 25.45 24.05
CA LYS A 344 7.86 24.83 25.38
C LYS A 344 6.49 24.35 25.87
N GLU A 345 5.46 25.15 25.66
CA GLU A 345 4.06 24.85 25.96
C GLU A 345 3.57 23.68 25.08
N PHE A 346 3.93 23.71 23.80
CA PHE A 346 3.56 22.64 22.86
C PHE A 346 4.19 21.29 23.23
N TYR A 347 5.46 21.27 23.67
CA TYR A 347 6.16 20.05 24.09
C TYR A 347 5.95 19.67 25.57
N ALA A 348 5.03 20.33 26.27
CA ALA A 348 4.70 20.05 27.66
C ALA A 348 4.05 18.67 27.83
N ASP A 349 4.13 18.10 29.05
CA ASP A 349 3.66 16.74 29.35
C ASP A 349 2.15 16.54 29.13
N ASN A 350 1.35 17.59 29.31
CA ASN A 350 -0.09 17.58 29.09
C ASN A 350 -0.49 17.83 27.62
N ALA A 351 0.44 18.28 26.78
CA ALA A 351 0.24 18.61 25.37
C ALA A 351 0.81 17.51 24.46
N PHE A 352 1.96 17.75 23.82
CA PHE A 352 2.60 16.82 22.85
C PHE A 352 4.03 16.43 23.28
N PRO A 353 4.21 15.73 24.42
CA PRO A 353 5.54 15.38 24.93
C PRO A 353 6.34 14.46 24.00
N GLN A 354 5.66 13.66 23.16
CA GLN A 354 6.30 12.76 22.20
C GLN A 354 7.09 13.50 21.11
N LEU A 355 6.77 14.78 20.87
CA LEU A 355 7.45 15.60 19.85
C LEU A 355 8.64 16.40 20.40
N ARG A 356 8.93 16.28 21.70
CA ARG A 356 10.02 16.98 22.36
C ARG A 356 11.37 16.71 21.66
N PRO A 357 12.26 17.72 21.55
CA PRO A 357 13.61 17.51 21.07
C PRO A 357 14.37 16.48 21.93
N ARG A 358 15.25 15.71 21.29
CA ARG A 358 16.10 14.67 21.88
C ARG A 358 17.55 15.14 21.98
N PRO A 359 18.38 14.53 22.85
CA PRO A 359 19.82 14.76 22.84
C PRO A 359 20.41 14.66 21.43
N GLY A 360 21.23 15.63 21.04
CA GLY A 360 21.81 15.72 19.69
C GLY A 360 20.98 16.52 18.69
N GLU A 361 19.71 16.81 18.97
CA GLU A 361 18.89 17.69 18.12
C GLU A 361 19.03 19.16 18.52
N MET A 362 18.95 20.05 17.54
CA MET A 362 19.20 21.49 17.73
C MET A 362 18.28 22.12 18.79
N GLY A 363 17.00 21.72 18.81
CA GLY A 363 16.00 22.23 19.77
C GLY A 363 16.23 21.79 21.21
N TYR A 364 17.03 20.75 21.45
CA TYR A 364 17.27 20.21 22.80
C TYR A 364 18.03 21.19 23.69
N ASN A 365 19.09 21.78 23.15
CA ASN A 365 19.87 22.80 23.84
C ASN A 365 19.14 24.15 23.83
N GLU A 366 18.57 24.53 22.67
CA GLU A 366 17.89 25.82 22.47
C GLU A 366 16.73 26.01 23.47
N LEU A 367 15.98 24.93 23.77
CA LEU A 367 14.85 24.99 24.70
C LEU A 367 15.24 24.69 26.16
N GLY A 368 16.51 24.39 26.45
CA GLY A 368 17.04 24.22 27.80
C GLY A 368 16.92 22.79 28.40
N TYR A 369 16.61 21.77 27.59
CA TYR A 369 16.43 20.39 28.09
C TYR A 369 17.74 19.75 28.60
N ALA A 370 18.90 20.19 28.09
CA ALA A 370 20.21 19.71 28.54
C ALA A 370 20.51 20.03 30.02
N GLN A 371 19.90 21.07 30.60
CA GLN A 371 20.06 21.44 32.01
C GLN A 371 19.16 20.61 32.94
N ALA A 372 18.06 20.05 32.42
CA ALA A 372 17.11 19.25 33.19
C ALA A 372 17.46 17.75 33.26
N ALA A 373 18.20 17.22 32.27
CA ALA A 373 18.56 15.80 32.18
C ALA A 373 19.67 15.35 33.15
N ALA A 374 20.31 16.27 33.88
CA ALA A 374 21.37 15.97 34.84
C ALA A 374 20.88 15.30 36.15
N ILE A 375 19.57 14.98 36.28
CA ILE A 375 18.95 14.53 37.55
C ILE A 375 18.40 13.08 37.49
N SER A 376 18.46 12.36 36.36
CA SER A 376 17.95 10.96 36.33
C SER A 376 18.68 10.04 35.34
N GLY A 377 19.59 9.20 35.85
CA GLY A 377 20.01 7.93 35.21
C GLY A 377 19.06 6.81 35.63
N GLU A 378 18.80 5.71 34.92
CA GLU A 378 19.59 4.70 34.17
C GLU A 378 18.55 3.69 33.53
N PRO A 379 18.87 2.50 32.96
CA PRO A 379 19.88 2.10 31.95
C PRO A 379 19.29 1.17 30.82
N GLU A 380 20.20 0.68 29.97
CA GLU A 380 20.03 0.00 28.66
C GLU A 380 19.48 -1.45 28.60
N ALA A 381 18.83 -1.70 27.45
CA ALA A 381 18.76 -2.86 26.55
C ALA A 381 19.13 -4.29 27.02
N VAL A 382 18.17 -5.20 26.83
CA VAL A 382 18.35 -6.66 26.92
C VAL A 382 18.61 -7.26 25.54
N LYS A 383 19.73 -7.99 25.42
CA LYS A 383 20.09 -8.85 24.28
C LYS A 383 19.20 -10.09 24.21
N THR A 384 18.72 -10.43 23.02
CA THR A 384 17.99 -11.67 22.75
C THR A 384 18.94 -12.84 22.43
N VAL A 385 18.62 -14.01 23.00
CA VAL A 385 19.31 -15.29 22.87
C VAL A 385 18.69 -16.09 21.72
N THR A 386 19.52 -16.68 20.85
CA THR A 386 19.14 -17.64 19.81
C THR A 386 19.12 -19.07 20.35
N ALA A 387 18.08 -19.84 20.04
CA ALA A 387 18.04 -21.29 20.28
C ALA A 387 17.23 -22.06 19.21
N GLY A 388 17.95 -22.85 18.41
CA GLY A 388 17.70 -24.28 18.20
C GLY A 388 16.85 -24.76 17.01
N VAL A 389 17.49 -25.07 15.86
CA VAL A 389 17.08 -26.08 14.85
C VAL A 389 18.33 -26.71 14.20
N GLN A 390 18.17 -27.95 13.69
CA GLN A 390 19.09 -28.75 12.86
C GLN A 390 20.42 -28.04 12.60
N SER A 391 21.39 -28.38 13.45
CA SER A 391 22.68 -27.73 13.42
C SER A 391 23.36 -28.02 12.08
N TRP A 392 23.65 -26.96 11.33
CA TRP A 392 24.86 -26.86 10.52
C TRP A 392 25.92 -26.18 11.39
N PRO A 393 26.43 -26.83 12.45
CA PRO A 393 27.19 -26.13 13.49
C PRO A 393 28.53 -25.60 12.98
N GLY A 394 28.97 -26.05 11.80
CA GLY A 394 30.19 -25.58 11.13
C GLY A 394 30.00 -24.41 10.17
N ILE A 395 28.77 -23.94 9.92
CA ILE A 395 28.50 -22.82 9.01
C ILE A 395 28.27 -21.56 9.84
N THR A 396 29.22 -20.64 9.76
CA THR A 396 29.16 -19.34 10.48
C THR A 396 28.84 -18.20 9.54
N ASP A 397 29.43 -18.19 8.34
CA ASP A 397 29.15 -17.23 7.28
C ASP A 397 28.34 -17.90 6.17
N TRP A 398 27.01 -17.77 6.24
CA TRP A 398 26.10 -18.32 5.25
C TRP A 398 26.25 -17.71 3.85
N ALA A 399 27.03 -16.64 3.65
CA ALA A 399 27.31 -16.10 2.32
C ALA A 399 28.36 -16.96 1.57
N GLU A 400 29.34 -17.52 2.26
CA GLU A 400 30.53 -18.15 1.65
C GLU A 400 30.89 -19.54 2.21
N ASP A 401 30.63 -19.82 3.49
CA ASP A 401 31.03 -21.08 4.13
C ASP A 401 30.30 -22.32 3.58
N TRP A 402 29.13 -22.13 2.96
CA TRP A 402 28.39 -23.20 2.28
C TRP A 402 29.23 -23.89 1.18
N LYS A 403 30.25 -23.21 0.63
CA LYS A 403 31.19 -23.77 -0.36
C LYS A 403 32.08 -24.87 0.22
N LYS A 404 32.26 -24.89 1.54
CA LYS A 404 33.10 -25.86 2.27
C LYS A 404 32.31 -27.12 2.67
N ASP A 405 30.98 -27.03 2.70
CA ASP A 405 30.10 -28.14 2.99
C ASP A 405 29.61 -28.77 1.67
N ALA A 406 29.95 -30.04 1.45
CA ALA A 406 29.65 -30.72 0.19
C ALA A 406 28.14 -30.86 -0.09
N ALA A 407 27.31 -30.98 0.96
CA ALA A 407 25.86 -31.11 0.81
C ALA A 407 25.23 -29.77 0.43
N LEU A 408 25.60 -28.69 1.14
CA LEU A 408 25.13 -27.33 0.80
C LEU A 408 25.66 -26.88 -0.56
N GLN A 409 26.93 -27.16 -0.88
CA GLN A 409 27.49 -26.85 -2.20
C GLN A 409 26.69 -27.54 -3.30
N ARG A 410 26.35 -28.83 -3.15
CA ARG A 410 25.51 -29.55 -4.10
C ARG A 410 24.12 -28.94 -4.20
N LYS A 411 23.44 -28.71 -3.07
CA LYS A 411 22.10 -28.11 -3.01
C LYS A 411 22.06 -26.74 -3.67
N PHE A 412 23.04 -25.88 -3.38
CA PHE A 412 23.05 -24.49 -3.81
C PHE A 412 23.49 -24.26 -5.26
N THR A 413 24.05 -25.27 -5.93
CA THR A 413 24.60 -25.14 -7.29
C THR A 413 23.98 -26.09 -8.30
N THR A 414 23.19 -27.07 -7.87
CA THR A 414 22.53 -28.04 -8.75
C THR A 414 21.13 -27.58 -9.11
N PHE A 415 20.87 -27.40 -10.41
CA PHE A 415 19.53 -27.10 -10.90
C PHE A 415 18.66 -28.37 -11.00
N ILE A 416 17.36 -28.20 -10.76
CA ILE A 416 16.31 -29.15 -11.12
C ILE A 416 15.60 -28.58 -12.34
N LEU A 417 15.76 -29.24 -13.49
CA LEU A 417 15.27 -28.73 -14.79
C LEU A 417 14.64 -29.84 -15.64
N GLU A 418 13.65 -29.46 -16.42
CA GLU A 418 13.07 -30.19 -17.54
C GLU A 418 13.37 -29.49 -18.87
N GLU A 419 13.01 -30.13 -19.98
CA GLU A 419 13.14 -29.53 -21.31
C GLU A 419 12.17 -28.35 -21.47
N SER A 420 12.67 -27.21 -21.93
CA SER A 420 11.80 -26.05 -22.20
C SER A 420 10.78 -26.38 -23.31
N PRO A 421 9.51 -25.94 -23.17
CA PRO A 421 8.53 -25.99 -24.26
C PRO A 421 8.98 -25.26 -25.54
N LYS A 422 9.88 -24.28 -25.42
CA LYS A 422 10.48 -23.55 -26.55
C LYS A 422 11.79 -24.16 -27.07
N ARG A 423 12.23 -25.27 -26.49
CA ARG A 423 13.39 -26.06 -26.91
C ARG A 423 14.64 -25.20 -27.12
N ALA A 424 15.22 -25.24 -28.32
CA ALA A 424 16.47 -24.58 -28.67
C ALA A 424 16.45 -23.04 -28.48
N GLU A 425 15.28 -22.40 -28.48
CA GLU A 425 15.15 -20.95 -28.27
C GLU A 425 15.66 -20.52 -26.88
N ASP A 426 15.51 -21.39 -25.88
CA ASP A 426 15.88 -21.08 -24.50
C ASP A 426 17.33 -21.41 -24.15
N GLY A 427 18.08 -22.07 -25.04
CA GLY A 427 19.47 -22.48 -24.80
C GLY A 427 19.68 -23.27 -23.50
N ASP A 428 20.94 -23.32 -23.02
CA ASP A 428 21.25 -23.98 -21.75
C ASP A 428 21.25 -22.98 -20.59
N VAL A 429 20.18 -23.01 -19.78
CA VAL A 429 20.00 -22.11 -18.63
C VAL A 429 21.06 -22.33 -17.53
N ARG A 430 21.76 -23.48 -17.53
CA ARG A 430 22.84 -23.75 -16.57
C ARG A 430 24.02 -22.80 -16.73
N GLN A 431 24.21 -22.26 -17.95
CA GLN A 431 25.26 -21.28 -18.26
C GLN A 431 24.99 -19.90 -17.66
N MET A 432 23.79 -19.66 -17.12
CA MET A 432 23.47 -18.40 -16.44
C MET A 432 24.20 -18.25 -15.10
N ARG A 433 24.56 -19.37 -14.45
CA ARG A 433 25.29 -19.40 -13.17
C ARG A 433 26.79 -19.29 -13.43
N GLN A 434 27.45 -18.38 -12.73
CA GLN A 434 28.90 -18.22 -12.80
C GLN A 434 29.63 -19.26 -11.93
N GLU A 435 30.91 -19.49 -12.21
CA GLU A 435 31.74 -20.34 -11.36
C GLU A 435 31.86 -19.77 -9.95
N GLY A 436 31.70 -20.61 -8.92
CA GLY A 436 31.73 -20.19 -7.52
C GLY A 436 30.46 -19.46 -7.03
N GLU A 437 29.43 -19.29 -7.86
CA GLU A 437 28.17 -18.63 -7.53
C GLU A 437 27.09 -19.66 -7.15
N SER A 438 26.25 -19.39 -6.13
CA SER A 438 25.03 -20.17 -5.87
C SER A 438 23.91 -19.80 -6.86
N ILE A 439 22.89 -20.65 -7.01
CA ILE A 439 21.71 -20.32 -7.83
C ILE A 439 20.99 -19.08 -7.28
N LEU A 440 20.97 -18.88 -5.96
CA LEU A 440 20.36 -17.68 -5.37
C LEU A 440 21.17 -16.40 -5.63
N GLN A 441 22.51 -16.48 -5.59
CA GLN A 441 23.39 -15.37 -5.99
C GLN A 441 23.24 -15.05 -7.49
N MET A 442 23.09 -16.06 -8.34
CA MET A 442 22.77 -15.88 -9.76
C MET A 442 21.46 -15.10 -9.93
N LEU A 443 20.41 -15.49 -9.20
CA LEU A 443 19.12 -14.78 -9.22
C LEU A 443 19.25 -13.34 -8.71
N GLN A 444 20.03 -13.12 -7.64
CA GLN A 444 20.32 -11.77 -7.13
C GLN A 444 20.96 -10.89 -8.21
N ARG A 445 21.96 -11.42 -8.90
CA ARG A 445 22.65 -10.71 -9.98
C ARG A 445 21.73 -10.43 -11.16
N ILE A 446 20.94 -11.41 -11.61
CA ILE A 446 19.94 -11.21 -12.67
C ILE A 446 18.92 -10.14 -12.25
N SER A 447 18.43 -10.19 -11.01
CA SER A 447 17.49 -9.19 -10.48
C SER A 447 18.11 -7.79 -10.42
N ALA A 448 19.38 -7.67 -10.04
CA ALA A 448 20.11 -6.41 -10.05
C ALA A 448 20.32 -5.88 -11.49
N GLU A 449 20.64 -6.77 -12.44
CA GLU A 449 20.75 -6.43 -13.86
C GLU A 449 19.42 -5.91 -14.43
N ILE A 450 18.29 -6.56 -14.11
CA ILE A 450 16.94 -6.11 -14.50
C ILE A 450 16.62 -4.76 -13.85
N SER A 451 16.88 -4.62 -12.55
CA SER A 451 16.58 -3.39 -11.80
C SER A 451 17.41 -2.19 -12.26
N ALA A 452 18.66 -2.43 -12.71
CA ALA A 452 19.54 -1.40 -13.26
C ALA A 452 19.05 -0.85 -14.62
N GLN A 453 18.16 -1.56 -15.32
CA GLN A 453 17.71 -1.22 -16.68
C GLN A 453 16.56 -0.19 -16.73
N SER A 454 16.30 0.57 -15.67
CA SER A 454 15.22 1.57 -15.67
C SER A 454 15.41 2.61 -16.80
N ASN A 455 14.37 2.86 -17.62
CA ASN A 455 13.65 4.15 -17.67
C ASN A 455 12.85 4.46 -18.98
N PRO A 456 12.74 3.58 -20.01
CA PRO A 456 11.50 3.66 -20.82
C PRO A 456 10.94 2.34 -21.40
N GLN A 457 11.64 1.22 -21.27
CA GLN A 457 11.25 -0.06 -21.89
C GLN A 457 11.06 -1.12 -20.81
N ASP A 458 10.05 -0.96 -19.96
CA ASP A 458 9.59 -2.05 -19.09
C ASP A 458 8.91 -3.11 -19.95
N ASN A 459 9.72 -3.80 -20.75
CA ASN A 459 9.32 -4.82 -21.70
C ASN A 459 9.68 -6.16 -21.09
N LEU A 460 8.78 -7.15 -21.20
CA LEU A 460 9.03 -8.54 -20.79
C LEU A 460 10.35 -9.14 -21.32
N LYS A 461 10.92 -8.59 -22.40
CA LYS A 461 12.25 -8.96 -22.93
C LYS A 461 13.37 -8.90 -21.88
N HIS A 462 13.29 -8.00 -20.90
CA HIS A 462 14.31 -7.86 -19.86
C HIS A 462 14.20 -8.97 -18.79
N PHE A 463 12.99 -9.52 -18.64
CA PHE A 463 12.71 -10.66 -17.79
C PHE A 463 13.04 -12.00 -18.46
N GLU A 464 13.53 -11.99 -19.71
CA GLU A 464 13.70 -13.21 -20.50
C GLU A 464 14.63 -14.26 -19.86
N LYS A 465 15.65 -13.83 -19.11
CA LYS A 465 16.48 -14.77 -18.33
C LYS A 465 15.64 -15.53 -17.29
N LEU A 466 14.72 -14.84 -16.61
CA LEU A 466 13.80 -15.44 -15.65
C LEU A 466 12.72 -16.27 -16.36
N ASN A 467 12.21 -15.81 -17.50
CA ASN A 467 11.23 -16.57 -18.31
C ASN A 467 11.81 -17.91 -18.77
N ARG A 468 13.05 -17.92 -19.28
CA ARG A 468 13.79 -19.12 -19.70
C ARG A 468 13.99 -20.08 -18.54
N LEU A 469 14.43 -19.56 -17.39
CA LEU A 469 14.62 -20.38 -16.19
C LEU A 469 13.28 -20.97 -15.70
N PHE A 470 12.20 -20.19 -15.71
CA PHE A 470 10.86 -20.65 -15.34
C PHE A 470 10.36 -21.75 -16.28
N ARG A 471 10.52 -21.59 -17.60
CA ARG A 471 10.15 -22.62 -18.59
C ARG A 471 10.92 -23.92 -18.41
N CYS A 472 12.16 -23.86 -17.92
CA CYS A 472 12.97 -25.05 -17.63
C CYS A 472 12.79 -25.63 -16.22
N GLY A 473 12.23 -24.91 -15.24
CA GLY A 473 12.02 -25.45 -13.88
C GLY A 473 10.98 -26.58 -13.86
N VAL A 474 10.96 -27.47 -12.87
CA VAL A 474 9.99 -28.60 -12.85
C VAL A 474 8.77 -28.22 -12.01
N ALA A 475 7.56 -28.50 -12.48
CA ALA A 475 6.34 -28.22 -11.71
C ALA A 475 6.27 -29.11 -10.46
N PRO A 476 6.04 -28.55 -9.26
CA PRO A 476 5.72 -29.34 -8.07
C PRO A 476 4.46 -30.19 -8.28
N THR A 477 4.33 -31.26 -7.49
CA THR A 477 3.18 -32.18 -7.53
C THR A 477 2.44 -32.22 -6.20
N VAL A 478 1.26 -32.83 -6.21
CA VAL A 478 0.55 -33.22 -4.99
C VAL A 478 0.62 -34.74 -4.85
N GLU A 479 1.15 -35.21 -3.72
CA GLU A 479 1.20 -36.64 -3.41
C GLU A 479 0.43 -36.91 -2.11
N SER A 480 -0.66 -37.67 -2.21
CA SER A 480 -1.51 -38.01 -1.06
C SER A 480 -2.07 -36.79 -0.29
N GLY A 481 -2.31 -35.69 -1.01
CA GLY A 481 -2.80 -34.41 -0.49
C GLY A 481 -1.70 -33.53 0.12
N LEU A 482 -0.43 -33.82 -0.17
CA LEU A 482 0.73 -33.09 0.34
C LEU A 482 1.45 -32.39 -0.83
N PHE A 483 1.80 -31.12 -0.63
CA PHE A 483 2.68 -30.40 -1.56
C PHE A 483 4.05 -31.09 -1.61
N GLN A 484 4.52 -31.41 -2.81
CA GLN A 484 5.72 -32.22 -3.03
C GLN A 484 6.60 -31.59 -4.13
N GLY A 485 7.84 -31.28 -3.76
CA GLY A 485 8.92 -30.94 -4.68
C GLY A 485 9.71 -32.17 -5.13
N HIS A 486 10.58 -31.94 -6.10
CA HIS A 486 11.50 -32.88 -6.74
C HIS A 486 12.91 -32.89 -6.12
N GLY A 487 13.18 -31.99 -5.17
CA GLY A 487 14.39 -32.03 -4.33
C GLY A 487 14.55 -33.35 -3.57
N GLU A 488 15.73 -33.60 -2.99
CA GLU A 488 16.07 -34.89 -2.35
C GLU A 488 15.08 -35.28 -1.24
N ARG A 489 14.61 -34.28 -0.49
CA ARG A 489 13.54 -34.44 0.50
C ARG A 489 12.15 -34.12 -0.07
N GLY A 490 12.11 -33.18 -1.02
CA GLY A 490 10.89 -32.68 -1.67
C GLY A 490 9.90 -31.94 -0.76
N TYR A 491 10.29 -31.59 0.47
CA TYR A 491 9.53 -30.70 1.35
C TYR A 491 10.45 -30.01 2.37
N ASN A 492 10.06 -28.84 2.89
CA ASN A 492 10.86 -28.13 3.90
C ASN A 492 10.60 -28.74 5.29
N VAL A 493 9.33 -28.75 5.72
CA VAL A 493 8.89 -29.36 6.97
C VAL A 493 7.63 -30.19 6.76
N ARG A 494 7.37 -31.15 7.65
CA ARG A 494 6.13 -31.93 7.64
C ARG A 494 5.67 -32.18 9.05
N VAL A 495 4.62 -31.47 9.46
CA VAL A 495 4.13 -31.49 10.85
C VAL A 495 2.60 -31.54 10.87
N ASP A 496 2.06 -32.35 11.77
CA ASP A 496 0.63 -32.35 12.08
C ASP A 496 0.37 -31.50 13.32
N SER A 497 -0.72 -30.75 13.29
CA SER A 497 -1.17 -29.96 14.42
C SER A 497 -1.69 -30.85 15.55
N LYS A 498 -1.40 -30.46 16.80
CA LYS A 498 -1.97 -31.12 18.00
C LYS A 498 -3.34 -30.54 18.35
N GLU A 499 -3.62 -29.36 17.85
CA GLU A 499 -4.80 -28.56 18.11
C GLU A 499 -5.91 -28.91 17.11
N THR A 500 -7.15 -28.85 17.58
CA THR A 500 -8.35 -29.04 16.76
C THR A 500 -8.97 -27.70 16.39
N LYS A 501 -9.54 -27.61 15.18
CA LYS A 501 -10.29 -26.46 14.69
C LYS A 501 -11.67 -26.90 14.26
N ASP A 502 -12.65 -26.02 14.40
CA ASP A 502 -13.95 -26.21 13.76
C ASP A 502 -13.94 -25.63 12.35
N TRP A 503 -14.42 -26.40 11.39
CA TRP A 503 -14.69 -25.95 10.02
C TRP A 503 -16.14 -26.24 9.67
N TYR A 504 -17.01 -25.26 9.94
CA TYR A 504 -18.47 -25.35 9.70
C TYR A 504 -19.08 -26.62 10.29
N GLY A 505 -18.85 -26.84 11.59
CA GLY A 505 -19.39 -27.98 12.34
C GLY A 505 -18.58 -29.28 12.24
N GLU A 506 -17.48 -29.29 11.47
CA GLU A 506 -16.53 -30.41 11.45
C GLU A 506 -15.29 -30.08 12.27
N THR A 507 -15.03 -30.88 13.30
CA THR A 507 -13.78 -30.80 14.04
C THR A 507 -12.65 -31.43 13.22
N THR A 508 -11.71 -30.60 12.79
CA THR A 508 -10.56 -30.99 11.95
C THR A 508 -9.24 -30.70 12.68
N ARG A 509 -8.15 -31.27 12.15
CA ARG A 509 -6.77 -30.91 12.52
C ARG A 509 -6.01 -30.59 11.25
N THR A 510 -5.12 -29.61 11.32
CA THR A 510 -4.17 -29.36 10.24
C THR A 510 -3.23 -30.57 10.14
N THR A 511 -3.12 -31.16 8.96
CA THR A 511 -2.23 -32.28 8.68
C THR A 511 -1.28 -31.95 7.54
N GLY A 512 -0.06 -32.48 7.61
CA GLY A 512 0.93 -32.34 6.55
C GLY A 512 1.47 -30.93 6.34
N PHE A 513 1.44 -30.09 7.37
CA PHE A 513 1.88 -28.69 7.31
C PHE A 513 3.32 -28.60 6.80
N ASP A 514 3.48 -27.85 5.70
CA ASP A 514 4.76 -27.45 5.12
C ASP A 514 4.76 -25.93 4.89
N TYR A 515 5.91 -25.27 4.97
CA TYR A 515 5.99 -23.83 4.71
C TYR A 515 7.31 -23.43 4.08
N TYR A 516 7.28 -22.35 3.30
CA TYR A 516 8.42 -21.79 2.62
C TYR A 516 8.46 -20.28 2.82
N HIS A 517 9.68 -19.75 2.96
CA HIS A 517 9.95 -18.34 3.12
C HIS A 517 9.82 -17.62 1.78
N GLY A 518 9.23 -16.43 1.79
CA GLY A 518 9.01 -15.60 0.61
C GLY A 518 10.15 -14.60 0.38
N ALA A 519 10.49 -14.37 -0.89
CA ALA A 519 11.30 -13.24 -1.31
C ALA A 519 10.78 -12.64 -2.62
N THR A 520 10.76 -11.32 -2.72
CA THR A 520 10.42 -10.63 -3.96
C THR A 520 11.67 -10.54 -4.83
N LEU A 521 11.58 -10.95 -6.10
CA LEU A 521 12.74 -10.90 -7.00
C LEU A 521 12.73 -9.63 -7.87
N ASN A 522 11.70 -9.45 -8.69
CA ASN A 522 11.46 -8.25 -9.48
C ASN A 522 9.95 -8.07 -9.68
N LEU A 523 9.45 -6.83 -9.68
CA LEU A 523 8.04 -6.52 -9.96
C LEU A 523 7.94 -5.76 -11.29
N HIS A 524 6.85 -5.99 -12.03
CA HIS A 524 6.52 -5.43 -13.34
C HIS A 524 5.08 -4.91 -13.33
N CYS A 525 4.77 -3.87 -14.09
CA CYS A 525 3.41 -3.32 -14.20
C CYS A 525 2.76 -3.84 -15.48
N GLY A 526 2.15 -5.03 -15.40
CA GLY A 526 1.54 -5.72 -16.56
C GLY A 526 0.42 -4.94 -17.28
N PHE A 527 -0.05 -3.81 -16.72
CA PHE A 527 -0.97 -2.91 -17.42
C PHE A 527 -0.31 -2.16 -18.58
N ALA A 528 1.00 -1.90 -18.53
CA ALA A 528 1.70 -1.12 -19.55
C ALA A 528 1.59 -1.72 -20.96
N GLU A 529 1.62 -3.05 -21.08
CA GLU A 529 1.54 -3.76 -22.36
C GLU A 529 0.13 -3.80 -22.96
N THR A 530 -0.91 -3.68 -22.12
CA THR A 530 -2.32 -3.60 -22.58
C THR A 530 -2.64 -2.21 -23.15
N PHE A 531 -1.93 -1.16 -22.70
CA PHE A 531 -2.18 0.23 -23.09
C PHE A 531 -1.20 0.76 -24.16
N CYS A 532 -0.11 0.04 -24.46
CA CYS A 532 0.85 0.37 -25.53
C CYS A 532 1.11 -0.86 -26.42
N PRO A 533 0.32 -1.08 -27.49
CA PRO A 533 0.64 -2.12 -28.46
C PRO A 533 1.93 -1.79 -29.24
N ASP A 534 2.57 -2.84 -29.74
CA ASP A 534 3.78 -2.77 -30.56
C ASP A 534 3.55 -1.88 -31.81
N PRO A 535 4.35 -0.83 -32.04
CA PRO A 535 4.18 0.11 -33.16
C PRO A 535 4.19 -0.55 -34.54
N ASP A 536 4.68 -1.80 -34.65
CA ASP A 536 4.73 -2.54 -35.92
C ASP A 536 3.43 -3.34 -36.24
N THR A 537 2.43 -3.33 -35.35
CA THR A 537 1.17 -4.08 -35.55
C THR A 537 0.10 -3.24 -36.25
N LYS A 538 -0.41 -3.69 -37.41
CA LYS A 538 -1.50 -2.99 -38.13
C LYS A 538 -2.85 -3.14 -37.38
N PRO A 539 -3.61 -2.05 -37.15
CA PRO A 539 -4.90 -2.13 -36.46
C PRO A 539 -5.96 -2.85 -37.33
N GLY A 540 -6.66 -3.82 -36.75
CA GLY A 540 -7.92 -4.36 -37.29
C GLY A 540 -9.14 -3.57 -36.77
N ASP A 541 -10.22 -3.57 -37.54
CA ASP A 541 -11.38 -2.66 -37.43
C ASP A 541 -12.31 -2.83 -36.20
N GLU A 542 -11.91 -3.52 -35.14
CA GLU A 542 -12.78 -3.77 -33.97
C GLU A 542 -12.26 -3.19 -32.63
N GLN A 543 -11.79 -1.93 -32.64
CA GLN A 543 -11.47 -1.22 -31.38
C GLN A 543 -12.47 -0.09 -31.07
N LEU A 544 -13.54 -0.44 -30.36
CA LEU A 544 -14.37 0.49 -29.59
C LEU A 544 -13.76 0.67 -28.19
N PHE A 545 -13.46 1.93 -27.81
CA PHE A 545 -13.27 2.48 -26.46
C PHE A 545 -12.75 1.49 -25.38
N PRO A 546 -11.43 1.44 -25.06
CA PRO A 546 -10.58 2.54 -24.54
C PRO A 546 -9.28 2.78 -25.33
N GLY A 547 -9.03 2.02 -26.40
CA GLY A 547 -7.76 2.05 -27.16
C GLY A 547 -7.44 3.38 -27.85
N ARG A 548 -8.45 4.15 -28.28
CA ARG A 548 -8.25 5.49 -28.87
C ARG A 548 -7.85 6.57 -27.86
N LEU A 549 -8.21 6.41 -26.57
CA LEU A 549 -7.82 7.35 -25.51
C LEU A 549 -6.36 7.11 -25.08
N ALA A 550 -5.91 5.85 -25.07
CA ALA A 550 -4.51 5.50 -24.78
C ALA A 550 -3.55 6.00 -25.88
N GLY A 551 -3.92 5.86 -27.16
CA GLY A 551 -3.10 6.33 -28.29
C GLY A 551 -2.94 7.85 -28.41
N LEU A 552 -3.84 8.64 -27.81
CA LEU A 552 -3.75 10.10 -27.79
C LEU A 552 -3.08 10.66 -26.52
N ALA A 553 -3.02 9.88 -25.44
CA ALA A 553 -2.42 10.30 -24.17
C ALA A 553 -0.93 9.91 -24.03
N LEU A 554 -0.45 8.93 -24.79
CA LEU A 554 0.91 8.39 -24.69
C LEU A 554 1.75 8.76 -25.91
N GLY A 555 2.02 10.05 -26.07
CA GLY A 555 3.13 10.52 -26.89
C GLY A 555 4.46 10.10 -26.26
N HIS A 556 5.00 8.96 -26.69
CA HIS A 556 6.39 8.50 -26.54
C HIS A 556 7.14 8.88 -25.23
N SER A 557 6.64 8.52 -24.04
CA SER A 557 7.37 8.35 -22.74
C SER A 557 6.40 8.50 -21.55
N THR A 558 6.34 7.73 -20.44
CA THR A 558 7.09 6.57 -19.91
C THR A 558 6.33 5.93 -18.72
N PRO A 559 6.10 4.59 -18.69
CA PRO A 559 5.42 3.81 -17.63
C PRO A 559 6.14 3.64 -16.26
N ASN A 560 7.12 4.48 -15.91
CA ASN A 560 8.04 4.20 -14.79
C ASN A 560 7.47 4.45 -13.37
N VAL A 561 6.53 5.39 -13.20
CA VAL A 561 6.06 5.76 -11.84
C VAL A 561 5.10 4.75 -11.22
N LEU A 562 4.23 4.12 -12.01
CA LEU A 562 3.35 3.04 -11.51
C LEU A 562 4.17 1.81 -11.11
N ASN A 563 5.28 1.53 -11.81
CA ASN A 563 6.25 0.51 -11.45
C ASN A 563 6.98 0.81 -10.15
N LEU A 564 7.47 2.03 -9.95
CA LEU A 564 8.10 2.44 -8.69
C LEU A 564 7.11 2.43 -7.52
N VAL A 565 5.87 2.86 -7.76
CA VAL A 565 4.77 2.84 -6.79
C VAL A 565 4.37 1.40 -6.48
N TRP A 566 4.24 0.51 -7.46
CA TRP A 566 3.94 -0.91 -7.24
C TRP A 566 5.09 -1.65 -6.56
N HIS A 567 6.34 -1.39 -6.95
CA HIS A 567 7.55 -1.91 -6.32
C HIS A 567 7.68 -1.43 -4.86
N SER A 568 7.21 -0.22 -4.56
CA SER A 568 7.18 0.37 -3.21
C SER A 568 5.87 0.11 -2.44
N ILE A 569 4.81 -0.38 -3.08
CA ILE A 569 3.53 -0.73 -2.43
C ILE A 569 3.52 -2.22 -2.10
N GLY A 570 3.95 -3.08 -3.03
CA GLY A 570 4.06 -4.53 -2.81
C GLY A 570 5.00 -4.88 -1.66
N LYS A 571 6.07 -4.10 -1.45
CA LYS A 571 7.03 -4.26 -0.35
C LYS A 571 6.50 -3.81 1.03
N TYR A 572 5.46 -2.98 1.07
CA TYR A 572 5.07 -2.22 2.28
C TYR A 572 3.64 -2.46 2.74
N ILE A 573 2.73 -2.85 1.84
CA ILE A 573 1.29 -2.96 2.16
C ILE A 573 0.90 -4.37 2.62
N PHE A 574 1.75 -5.39 2.42
CA PHE A 574 1.55 -6.72 3.00
C PHE A 574 2.85 -7.25 3.60
N PRO A 575 2.92 -7.56 4.91
CA PRO A 575 4.08 -8.18 5.55
C PRO A 575 4.15 -9.67 5.18
N TRP A 576 4.11 -9.96 3.88
CA TRP A 576 4.21 -11.30 3.31
C TRP A 576 5.58 -11.89 3.64
N ALA A 577 5.58 -13.05 4.28
CA ALA A 577 6.76 -13.77 4.70
C ALA A 577 6.93 -15.10 3.96
N GLY A 578 6.01 -15.45 3.06
CA GLY A 578 6.02 -16.70 2.30
C GLY A 578 4.65 -17.37 2.21
N LYS A 579 4.65 -18.69 2.02
CA LYS A 579 3.43 -19.49 1.87
C LYS A 579 3.54 -20.78 2.67
N SER A 580 2.41 -21.27 3.16
CA SER A 580 2.29 -22.58 3.80
C SER A 580 1.25 -23.44 3.10
N TYR A 581 1.45 -24.75 3.15
CA TYR A 581 0.62 -25.77 2.52
C TYR A 581 0.15 -26.78 3.57
N GLU A 582 -1.13 -27.09 3.52
CA GLU A 582 -1.81 -28.04 4.41
C GLU A 582 -2.64 -29.00 3.56
N LYS A 583 -2.86 -30.22 4.05
CA LYS A 583 -3.77 -31.15 3.38
C LYS A 583 -5.20 -30.62 3.42
N ILE A 584 -5.89 -30.65 2.27
CA ILE A 584 -7.31 -30.29 2.17
C ILE A 584 -8.17 -31.56 2.18
N SER A 585 -9.34 -31.53 2.83
CA SER A 585 -10.32 -32.61 2.76
C SER A 585 -11.22 -32.46 1.53
N GLY A 586 -11.79 -33.57 1.04
CA GLY A 586 -12.80 -33.51 -0.03
C GLY A 586 -13.98 -32.61 0.34
N ARG A 587 -14.41 -32.65 1.61
CA ARG A 587 -15.44 -31.74 2.16
C ARG A 587 -15.09 -30.28 1.98
N LYS A 588 -13.91 -29.84 2.43
CA LYS A 588 -13.48 -28.45 2.33
C LYS A 588 -13.25 -28.03 0.88
N LEU A 589 -12.65 -28.90 0.08
CA LEU A 589 -12.36 -28.64 -1.34
C LEU A 589 -13.65 -28.42 -2.14
N SER A 590 -14.64 -29.30 -1.98
CA SER A 590 -15.93 -29.20 -2.69
C SER A 590 -16.64 -27.88 -2.43
N MET A 591 -16.58 -27.35 -1.20
CA MET A 591 -17.13 -26.03 -0.88
C MET A 591 -16.34 -24.89 -1.50
N LEU A 592 -15.00 -24.94 -1.44
CA LEU A 592 -14.16 -23.83 -1.93
C LEU A 592 -14.17 -23.69 -3.46
N LEU A 593 -14.43 -24.78 -4.17
CA LEU A 593 -14.57 -24.83 -5.63
C LEU A 593 -16.02 -24.75 -6.13
N ASP A 594 -17.02 -24.64 -5.24
CA ASP A 594 -18.43 -24.54 -5.66
C ASP A 594 -18.73 -23.16 -6.25
N GLU A 595 -19.27 -23.15 -7.47
CA GLU A 595 -19.65 -21.97 -8.23
C GLU A 595 -21.18 -21.92 -8.49
N SER A 596 -21.96 -22.79 -7.86
CA SER A 596 -23.40 -22.93 -8.09
C SER A 596 -24.20 -21.64 -7.83
N GLY A 597 -25.38 -21.51 -8.43
CA GLY A 597 -26.26 -20.34 -8.22
C GLY A 597 -26.88 -20.25 -6.82
N ASP A 598 -26.91 -21.36 -6.08
CA ASP A 598 -27.56 -21.53 -4.78
C ASP A 598 -26.57 -21.58 -3.60
N LEU A 599 -25.36 -21.04 -3.75
CA LEU A 599 -24.30 -21.06 -2.71
C LEU A 599 -24.77 -20.54 -1.33
N ALA A 600 -25.64 -19.53 -1.30
CA ALA A 600 -26.18 -19.00 -0.05
C ALA A 600 -27.08 -19.99 0.70
N GLU A 601 -27.76 -20.89 -0.02
CA GLU A 601 -28.57 -21.96 0.56
C GLU A 601 -27.70 -23.13 1.01
N ARG A 602 -26.69 -23.47 0.21
CA ARG A 602 -25.73 -24.56 0.45
C ARG A 602 -24.77 -24.29 1.61
N TYR A 603 -24.27 -23.06 1.73
CA TYR A 603 -23.22 -22.68 2.67
C TYR A 603 -23.54 -21.34 3.38
N PRO A 604 -24.66 -21.25 4.11
CA PRO A 604 -25.17 -19.98 4.65
C PRO A 604 -24.16 -19.26 5.55
N GLU A 605 -23.43 -20.00 6.39
CA GLU A 605 -22.42 -19.44 7.29
C GLU A 605 -21.20 -18.90 6.53
N ARG A 606 -20.69 -19.62 5.52
CA ARG A 606 -19.54 -19.16 4.70
C ARG A 606 -19.91 -17.93 3.89
N VAL A 607 -21.08 -17.92 3.25
CA VAL A 607 -21.58 -16.75 2.50
C VAL A 607 -21.82 -15.55 3.42
N HIS A 608 -22.33 -15.79 4.64
CA HIS A 608 -22.44 -14.72 5.63
C HIS A 608 -21.07 -14.12 5.98
N GLN A 609 -20.04 -14.95 6.19
CA GLN A 609 -18.69 -14.44 6.45
C GLN A 609 -18.09 -13.69 5.25
N LEU A 610 -18.28 -14.17 4.01
CA LEU A 610 -17.86 -13.44 2.80
C LEU A 610 -18.49 -12.05 2.71
N LYS A 611 -19.77 -11.94 3.10
CA LYS A 611 -20.51 -10.67 3.12
C LYS A 611 -20.03 -9.70 4.20
N THR A 612 -19.60 -10.21 5.35
CA THR A 612 -19.24 -9.38 6.51
C THR A 612 -17.79 -8.89 6.49
N HIS A 613 -16.88 -9.65 5.86
CA HIS A 613 -15.46 -9.28 5.79
C HIS A 613 -15.17 -8.44 4.56
N ILE A 614 -14.65 -7.23 4.76
CA ILE A 614 -14.49 -6.22 3.71
C ILE A 614 -13.57 -6.71 2.59
N ALA A 615 -12.52 -7.47 2.93
CA ALA A 615 -11.63 -8.03 1.93
C ALA A 615 -12.39 -8.96 0.97
N SER A 616 -13.38 -9.70 1.45
CA SER A 616 -14.13 -10.68 0.66
C SER A 616 -15.24 -10.08 -0.22
N ALA A 617 -15.38 -8.75 -0.27
CA ALA A 617 -16.41 -8.10 -1.10
C ALA A 617 -16.39 -8.51 -2.59
N PRO A 618 -15.23 -8.66 -3.27
CA PRO A 618 -15.19 -9.12 -4.67
C PRO A 618 -15.75 -10.54 -4.82
N HIS A 619 -15.42 -11.43 -3.88
CA HIS A 619 -15.90 -12.80 -3.86
C HIS A 619 -17.38 -12.90 -3.54
N TYR A 620 -17.88 -12.10 -2.61
CA TYR A 620 -19.33 -12.01 -2.36
C TYR A 620 -20.08 -11.47 -3.59
N ALA A 621 -19.49 -10.55 -4.35
CA ALA A 621 -20.07 -10.10 -5.62
C ALA A 621 -20.13 -11.23 -6.66
N LEU A 622 -19.17 -12.17 -6.67
CA LEU A 622 -19.25 -13.37 -7.50
C LEU A 622 -20.41 -14.27 -7.07
N VAL A 623 -20.63 -14.46 -5.75
CA VAL A 623 -21.79 -15.22 -5.24
C VAL A 623 -23.11 -14.63 -5.74
N GLU A 624 -23.28 -13.30 -5.67
CA GLU A 624 -24.49 -12.63 -6.16
C GLU A 624 -24.65 -12.75 -7.70
N LYS A 625 -23.54 -12.71 -8.45
CA LYS A 625 -23.56 -12.90 -9.91
C LYS A 625 -23.92 -14.33 -10.32
N ASN A 626 -23.40 -15.33 -9.61
CA ASN A 626 -23.75 -16.73 -9.85
C ASN A 626 -25.22 -17.00 -9.55
N LYS A 627 -25.75 -16.40 -8.47
CA LYS A 627 -27.18 -16.42 -8.14
C LYS A 627 -28.05 -15.78 -9.23
N ALA A 628 -27.55 -14.76 -9.90
CA ALA A 628 -28.22 -14.12 -11.02
C ALA A 628 -28.06 -14.87 -12.35
N HIS A 629 -27.44 -16.06 -12.34
CA HIS A 629 -27.11 -16.84 -13.55
C HIS A 629 -26.36 -16.01 -14.60
N TYR A 630 -25.35 -15.26 -14.16
CA TYR A 630 -24.55 -14.42 -15.06
C TYR A 630 -23.84 -15.24 -16.16
N TRP A 631 -23.52 -16.50 -15.88
CA TRP A 631 -22.89 -17.43 -16.84
C TRP A 631 -23.89 -18.49 -17.30
N ASP A 632 -23.95 -18.72 -18.62
CA ASP A 632 -24.76 -19.79 -19.21
C ASP A 632 -24.08 -21.17 -19.13
N ALA A 633 -22.75 -21.20 -19.03
CA ALA A 633 -21.96 -22.42 -18.97
C ALA A 633 -21.71 -22.86 -17.52
N GLU A 634 -21.85 -24.15 -17.24
CA GLU A 634 -21.55 -24.73 -15.93
C GLU A 634 -20.03 -24.76 -15.65
N GLY A 635 -19.64 -24.59 -14.39
CA GLY A 635 -18.24 -24.70 -13.95
C GLY A 635 -17.66 -26.10 -14.12
N VAL A 636 -16.33 -26.23 -14.14
CA VAL A 636 -15.64 -27.49 -14.47
C VAL A 636 -15.98 -28.65 -13.53
N TYR A 637 -16.35 -28.36 -12.28
CA TYR A 637 -16.75 -29.37 -11.27
C TYR A 637 -18.27 -29.47 -11.07
N ALA A 638 -19.09 -28.76 -11.85
CA ALA A 638 -20.53 -28.67 -11.63
C ALA A 638 -21.23 -30.04 -11.61
N GLN A 639 -20.78 -30.99 -12.44
CA GLN A 639 -21.37 -32.34 -12.48
C GLN A 639 -21.29 -33.06 -11.12
N HIS A 640 -20.25 -32.80 -10.32
CA HIS A 640 -20.02 -33.39 -8.99
C HIS A 640 -20.60 -32.55 -7.84
N LEU A 641 -21.29 -31.46 -8.18
CA LEU A 641 -21.96 -30.55 -7.24
C LEU A 641 -23.49 -30.54 -7.43
N LYS A 642 -23.99 -31.15 -8.51
CA LYS A 642 -25.44 -31.24 -8.81
C LYS A 642 -26.24 -32.01 -7.77
N SER A 643 -25.65 -33.04 -7.15
CA SER A 643 -26.32 -33.86 -6.13
C SER A 643 -26.59 -33.11 -4.83
N GLY A 644 -25.81 -32.05 -4.55
CA GLY A 644 -26.00 -31.16 -3.41
C GLY A 644 -24.67 -30.81 -2.74
N ALA A 645 -24.75 -30.11 -1.61
CA ALA A 645 -23.58 -29.81 -0.79
C ALA A 645 -23.13 -31.06 -0.01
N TRP A 646 -21.86 -31.11 0.40
CA TRP A 646 -21.27 -32.27 1.09
C TRP A 646 -22.13 -32.80 2.26
N ASP A 647 -22.55 -31.88 3.15
CA ASP A 647 -23.35 -32.22 4.34
C ASP A 647 -24.84 -32.39 4.02
N ARG A 648 -25.29 -32.02 2.81
CA ARG A 648 -26.70 -31.96 2.42
C ARG A 648 -26.89 -32.35 0.95
N GLY A 649 -27.13 -33.65 0.74
CA GLY A 649 -27.58 -34.19 -0.55
C GLY A 649 -26.49 -34.79 -1.44
N MET A 650 -25.21 -34.44 -1.24
CA MET A 650 -24.12 -34.99 -2.06
C MET A 650 -24.04 -36.51 -1.98
N SER A 651 -23.96 -37.16 -3.15
CA SER A 651 -23.89 -38.62 -3.27
C SER A 651 -22.56 -39.19 -2.76
N ASP A 652 -22.53 -40.46 -2.34
CA ASP A 652 -21.29 -41.11 -1.91
C ASP A 652 -20.25 -41.20 -3.05
N GLY A 653 -20.72 -41.33 -4.30
CA GLY A 653 -19.85 -41.29 -5.48
C GLY A 653 -19.16 -39.94 -5.67
N ASP A 654 -19.90 -38.84 -5.51
CA ASP A 654 -19.34 -37.50 -5.59
C ASP A 654 -18.41 -37.19 -4.40
N LYS A 655 -18.74 -37.67 -3.19
CA LYS A 655 -17.84 -37.56 -2.03
C LYS A 655 -16.52 -38.29 -2.27
N ALA A 656 -16.58 -39.51 -2.81
CA ALA A 656 -15.39 -40.27 -3.16
C ALA A 656 -14.55 -39.58 -4.25
N PHE A 657 -15.22 -38.95 -5.23
CA PHE A 657 -14.54 -38.09 -6.21
C PHE A 657 -13.79 -36.95 -5.53
N TRP A 658 -14.44 -36.20 -4.65
CA TRP A 658 -13.83 -35.05 -3.98
C TRP A 658 -12.68 -35.42 -3.03
N GLU A 659 -12.75 -36.56 -2.33
CA GLU A 659 -11.61 -37.05 -1.55
C GLU A 659 -10.44 -37.46 -2.44
N ASN A 660 -10.72 -38.12 -3.57
CA ASN A 660 -9.67 -38.46 -4.53
C ASN A 660 -9.05 -37.20 -5.14
N GLU A 661 -9.87 -36.25 -5.58
CA GLU A 661 -9.43 -34.98 -6.15
C GLU A 661 -8.54 -34.21 -5.15
N ALA A 662 -8.96 -34.13 -3.89
CA ALA A 662 -8.17 -33.53 -2.81
C ALA A 662 -6.84 -34.27 -2.55
N ALA A 663 -6.83 -35.60 -2.62
CA ALA A 663 -5.63 -36.39 -2.39
C ALA A 663 -4.64 -36.38 -3.57
N GLN A 664 -5.13 -36.19 -4.80
CA GLN A 664 -4.29 -36.29 -6.00
C GLN A 664 -3.80 -34.94 -6.50
N HIS A 665 -4.59 -33.87 -6.33
CA HIS A 665 -4.32 -32.63 -7.08
C HIS A 665 -4.28 -31.37 -6.25
N TRP A 666 -4.84 -31.35 -5.03
CA TRP A 666 -5.08 -30.08 -4.32
C TRP A 666 -4.44 -30.01 -2.93
N VAL A 667 -4.06 -28.80 -2.53
CA VAL A 667 -3.62 -28.45 -1.18
C VAL A 667 -4.29 -27.15 -0.72
N ASP A 668 -4.49 -27.03 0.59
CA ASP A 668 -4.96 -25.81 1.24
C ASP A 668 -3.76 -24.90 1.53
N GLY A 669 -3.72 -23.77 0.84
CA GLY A 669 -2.62 -22.81 0.92
C GLY A 669 -2.96 -21.61 1.78
N CYS A 670 -1.99 -21.12 2.55
CA CYS A 670 -2.11 -19.84 3.26
C CYS A 670 -0.91 -18.95 2.92
N ASN A 671 -1.14 -17.64 2.75
CA ASN A 671 -0.05 -16.69 2.83
C ASN A 671 0.36 -16.54 4.31
N ILE A 672 1.66 -16.62 4.58
CA ILE A 672 2.20 -16.41 5.93
C ILE A 672 2.73 -14.99 6.07
N GLN A 673 2.58 -14.42 7.25
CA GLN A 673 2.91 -13.01 7.52
C GLN A 673 3.82 -12.90 8.74
N ASP A 674 4.85 -12.07 8.67
CA ASP A 674 5.80 -11.89 9.78
C ASP A 674 5.25 -11.03 10.92
N LYS A 675 6.05 -10.85 11.98
CA LYS A 675 5.66 -10.12 13.20
C LYS A 675 5.17 -8.68 12.97
N ARG A 676 5.48 -8.04 11.83
CA ARG A 676 5.00 -6.70 11.50
C ARG A 676 3.48 -6.64 11.42
N ILE A 677 2.80 -7.75 11.08
CA ILE A 677 1.34 -7.77 10.98
C ILE A 677 0.63 -7.73 12.34
N VAL A 678 1.33 -8.11 13.43
CA VAL A 678 0.71 -8.29 14.75
C VAL A 678 0.11 -6.98 15.28
N THR A 679 0.70 -5.83 14.93
CA THR A 679 0.17 -4.51 15.30
C THR A 679 -1.15 -4.19 14.59
N ALA A 680 -1.45 -4.87 13.48
CA ALA A 680 -2.69 -4.75 12.71
C ALA A 680 -3.67 -5.92 12.97
N ASP A 681 -3.45 -6.77 13.98
CA ASP A 681 -4.25 -7.99 14.23
C ASP A 681 -5.76 -7.74 14.23
N ALA A 682 -6.21 -6.71 14.94
CA ALA A 682 -7.62 -6.39 15.06
C ALA A 682 -8.23 -6.00 13.71
N LEU A 683 -7.49 -5.22 12.91
CA LEU A 683 -7.91 -4.81 11.57
C LEU A 683 -7.96 -6.03 10.64
N MET A 684 -6.92 -6.87 10.67
CA MET A 684 -6.83 -8.02 9.79
C MET A 684 -7.90 -9.07 10.07
N ARG A 685 -8.29 -9.26 11.34
CA ARG A 685 -9.43 -10.12 11.71
C ARG A 685 -10.77 -9.61 11.18
N ILE A 686 -10.94 -8.29 11.04
CA ILE A 686 -12.15 -7.68 10.47
C ILE A 686 -12.09 -7.73 8.93
N ALA A 687 -10.90 -7.50 8.38
CA ALA A 687 -10.70 -7.38 6.95
C ALA A 687 -10.74 -8.74 6.27
N ASP A 688 -9.94 -9.70 6.73
CA ASP A 688 -9.72 -11.00 6.11
C ASP A 688 -10.36 -12.13 6.94
N MET A 689 -11.38 -12.77 6.35
CA MET A 689 -12.09 -13.89 6.97
C MET A 689 -11.20 -15.10 7.27
N ASN A 690 -10.05 -15.19 6.61
CA ASN A 690 -9.11 -16.30 6.74
C ASN A 690 -7.94 -15.97 7.67
N TYR A 691 -7.89 -14.76 8.23
CA TYR A 691 -6.80 -14.31 9.09
C TYR A 691 -6.83 -15.01 10.44
N ARG A 692 -5.74 -15.73 10.76
CA ARG A 692 -5.64 -16.53 11.98
C ARG A 692 -4.24 -16.53 12.57
N VAL A 693 -4.20 -16.79 13.87
CA VAL A 693 -2.96 -17.23 14.53
C VAL A 693 -2.77 -18.71 14.19
N PRO A 694 -1.57 -19.14 13.75
CA PRO A 694 -1.29 -20.54 13.52
C PRO A 694 -1.45 -21.34 14.82
N ASP A 695 -1.66 -22.65 14.70
CA ASP A 695 -1.70 -23.52 15.89
C ASP A 695 -0.38 -23.44 16.64
N ALA A 696 -0.39 -23.58 17.97
CA ALA A 696 0.82 -23.41 18.76
C ALA A 696 1.89 -24.44 18.40
N SER A 697 1.48 -25.67 18.02
CA SER A 697 2.36 -26.69 17.45
C SER A 697 3.05 -26.23 16.16
N LEU A 698 2.32 -25.62 15.21
CA LEU A 698 2.85 -25.12 13.93
C LEU A 698 3.71 -23.86 14.15
N GLN A 699 3.27 -22.99 15.07
CA GLN A 699 3.99 -21.78 15.46
C GLN A 699 5.34 -22.10 16.10
N ALA A 700 5.45 -23.22 16.83
CA ALA A 700 6.71 -23.69 17.40
C ALA A 700 7.72 -24.07 16.30
N VAL A 701 7.25 -24.72 15.23
CA VAL A 701 8.09 -25.07 14.06
C VAL A 701 8.59 -23.79 13.38
N SER A 702 7.70 -22.84 13.13
CA SER A 702 8.04 -21.54 12.55
C SER A 702 9.07 -20.78 13.39
N LYS A 703 8.87 -20.73 14.72
CA LYS A 703 9.79 -20.09 15.68
C LYS A 703 11.19 -20.69 15.69
N SER A 704 11.30 -21.95 15.31
CA SER A 704 12.58 -22.65 15.25
C SER A 704 13.31 -22.37 13.92
N GLY A 705 12.59 -21.96 12.86
CA GLY A 705 13.15 -21.61 11.57
C GLY A 705 13.92 -20.28 11.53
N PRO A 706 14.63 -19.99 10.41
CA PRO A 706 15.48 -18.80 10.26
C PRO A 706 14.73 -17.47 10.26
N SER A 707 13.47 -17.47 9.85
CA SER A 707 12.63 -16.27 9.75
C SER A 707 11.18 -16.61 10.13
N PRO A 708 10.83 -16.54 11.42
CA PRO A 708 9.51 -16.97 11.88
C PRO A 708 8.39 -16.06 11.40
N PHE A 709 7.34 -16.66 10.85
CA PHE A 709 6.07 -15.99 10.59
C PHE A 709 5.16 -16.00 11.84
N ALA A 710 4.29 -14.99 11.97
CA ALA A 710 3.40 -14.80 13.11
C ALA A 710 1.93 -15.10 12.80
N ARG A 711 1.49 -14.96 11.55
CA ARG A 711 0.09 -15.12 11.15
C ARG A 711 -0.05 -15.87 9.83
N GLN A 712 -1.22 -16.46 9.64
CA GLN A 712 -1.71 -16.99 8.36
C GLN A 712 -2.91 -16.16 7.94
N GLY A 713 -3.02 -15.86 6.65
CA GLY A 713 -4.16 -15.16 6.07
C GLY A 713 -4.19 -15.35 4.55
N TYR A 714 -5.21 -14.79 3.90
CA TYR A 714 -5.39 -14.85 2.44
C TYR A 714 -5.16 -16.27 1.89
N ILE A 715 -6.10 -17.18 2.16
CA ILE A 715 -5.97 -18.55 1.68
C ILE A 715 -5.99 -18.61 0.15
N PHE A 716 -5.41 -19.68 -0.38
CA PHE A 716 -5.47 -20.04 -1.79
C PHE A 716 -5.60 -21.55 -1.92
N LEU A 717 -6.06 -21.99 -3.08
CA LEU A 717 -6.04 -23.40 -3.43
C LEU A 717 -4.82 -23.66 -4.33
N GLY A 718 -3.90 -24.49 -3.85
CA GLY A 718 -2.77 -24.96 -4.64
C GLY A 718 -3.17 -26.17 -5.46
N VAL A 719 -2.81 -26.20 -6.74
CA VAL A 719 -3.14 -27.32 -7.64
C VAL A 719 -2.01 -27.67 -8.58
N ASP A 720 -1.76 -28.97 -8.75
CA ASP A 720 -0.74 -29.49 -9.66
C ASP A 720 -1.29 -29.80 -11.07
N ASP A 721 -0.38 -30.31 -11.92
CA ASP A 721 -0.64 -30.76 -13.29
C ASP A 721 -1.33 -29.72 -14.21
N ARG A 722 -1.20 -28.43 -13.90
CA ARG A 722 -1.79 -27.35 -14.71
C ARG A 722 -0.85 -26.89 -15.82
N GLU A 723 -1.44 -26.48 -16.93
CA GLU A 723 -0.73 -25.77 -17.98
C GLU A 723 -0.62 -24.28 -17.64
N SER A 724 0.50 -23.67 -17.98
CA SER A 724 0.72 -22.25 -17.73
C SER A 724 -0.27 -21.40 -18.52
N ILE A 725 -0.98 -20.51 -17.83
CA ILE A 725 -1.93 -19.58 -18.43
C ILE A 725 -1.24 -18.48 -19.24
N LEU A 726 0.04 -18.23 -19.01
CA LEU A 726 0.80 -17.21 -19.73
C LEU A 726 1.31 -17.77 -21.06
N PRO A 727 0.89 -17.21 -22.21
CA PRO A 727 1.31 -17.71 -23.52
C PRO A 727 2.83 -17.73 -23.72
N MET A 728 3.55 -16.77 -23.12
CA MET A 728 5.02 -16.67 -23.18
C MET A 728 5.76 -17.87 -22.60
N ASN A 729 5.12 -18.67 -21.75
CA ASN A 729 5.72 -19.87 -21.18
C ASN A 729 5.55 -21.10 -22.08
N ASN A 730 4.65 -21.03 -23.06
CA ASN A 730 4.27 -22.15 -23.92
C ASN A 730 5.03 -22.12 -25.25
N GLY A 731 5.19 -23.29 -25.88
CA GLY A 731 5.77 -23.45 -27.21
C GLY A 731 4.77 -23.97 -28.25
N ASN A 732 5.21 -24.07 -29.50
CA ASN A 732 4.38 -24.63 -30.58
C ASN A 732 4.17 -26.15 -30.37
N GLY A 733 2.99 -26.51 -29.84
CA GLY A 733 2.61 -27.90 -29.59
C GLY A 733 3.13 -28.49 -28.27
N SER A 734 3.73 -27.69 -27.40
CA SER A 734 4.12 -28.09 -26.04
C SER A 734 3.73 -27.01 -25.04
N LYS A 735 3.08 -27.41 -23.96
CA LYS A 735 2.57 -26.52 -22.91
C LYS A 735 3.39 -26.68 -21.65
N LYS A 736 3.70 -25.55 -20.99
CA LYS A 736 4.48 -25.55 -19.75
C LYS A 736 3.61 -26.08 -18.62
N LYS A 737 4.04 -27.14 -17.93
CA LYS A 737 3.40 -27.58 -16.68
C LYS A 737 3.85 -26.69 -15.53
N VAL A 738 2.93 -26.35 -14.64
CA VAL A 738 3.12 -25.47 -13.48
C VAL A 738 2.27 -25.95 -12.31
N PHE A 739 2.65 -25.55 -11.11
CA PHE A 739 1.76 -25.60 -9.96
C PHE A 739 1.09 -24.24 -9.78
N GLN A 740 -0.24 -24.20 -9.71
CA GLN A 740 -1.02 -22.96 -9.68
C GLN A 740 -1.56 -22.64 -8.29
N PHE A 741 -1.57 -21.37 -7.92
CA PHE A 741 -2.30 -20.86 -6.76
C PHE A 741 -3.55 -20.12 -7.21
N HIS A 742 -4.72 -20.66 -6.87
CA HIS A 742 -6.02 -20.07 -7.19
C HIS A 742 -6.54 -19.24 -6.02
N TYR A 743 -6.75 -17.94 -6.26
CA TYR A 743 -7.33 -16.98 -5.31
C TYR A 743 -8.77 -16.57 -5.66
N ARG A 744 -9.28 -17.00 -6.81
CA ARG A 744 -10.43 -16.35 -7.49
C ARG A 744 -11.78 -17.03 -7.27
N PHE A 745 -11.80 -18.28 -6.82
CA PHE A 745 -13.06 -18.99 -6.56
C PHE A 745 -13.90 -18.26 -5.49
N PRO A 746 -15.22 -18.17 -5.67
CA PRO A 746 -16.09 -17.31 -4.87
C PRO A 746 -16.05 -17.64 -3.37
N MET A 747 -15.78 -18.89 -3.00
CA MET A 747 -15.82 -19.34 -1.60
C MET A 747 -14.48 -19.19 -0.86
N ILE A 748 -13.42 -18.77 -1.55
CA ILE A 748 -12.08 -18.54 -0.98
C ILE A 748 -12.05 -17.27 -0.10
N GLY A 749 -12.52 -16.13 -0.64
CA GLY A 749 -12.46 -14.83 0.02
C GLY A 749 -11.05 -14.20 0.01
N GLY A 750 -10.97 -12.87 -0.07
CA GLY A 750 -9.69 -12.15 -0.05
C GLY A 750 -9.75 -10.79 -0.76
N PRO A 751 -8.92 -9.82 -0.37
CA PRO A 751 -9.05 -8.42 -0.76
C PRO A 751 -8.76 -8.20 -2.24
N VAL A 752 -9.24 -7.10 -2.79
CA VAL A 752 -8.63 -6.53 -4.01
C VAL A 752 -7.20 -6.08 -3.64
N PRO A 753 -6.16 -6.42 -4.44
CA PRO A 753 -6.23 -7.06 -5.76
C PRO A 753 -6.12 -8.59 -5.74
N ILE A 754 -5.89 -9.25 -4.60
CA ILE A 754 -5.70 -10.72 -4.48
C ILE A 754 -6.81 -11.53 -5.18
N GLY A 755 -8.07 -11.07 -5.15
CA GLY A 755 -9.17 -11.72 -5.89
C GLY A 755 -9.03 -11.74 -7.43
N PHE A 756 -8.06 -11.02 -7.99
CA PHE A 756 -7.69 -11.05 -9.41
C PHE A 756 -6.38 -11.80 -9.67
N CYS A 757 -5.73 -12.30 -8.61
CA CYS A 757 -4.43 -12.94 -8.65
C CYS A 757 -4.55 -14.41 -9.08
N LEU A 758 -3.57 -14.87 -9.82
CA LEU A 758 -3.23 -16.26 -10.01
C LEU A 758 -1.71 -16.33 -9.97
N ASP A 759 -1.13 -17.23 -9.18
CA ASP A 759 0.31 -17.42 -9.21
C ASP A 759 0.65 -18.76 -9.85
N GLU A 760 1.81 -18.83 -10.49
CA GLU A 760 2.37 -20.08 -11.02
C GLU A 760 3.76 -20.28 -10.45
N ILE A 761 4.10 -21.50 -10.02
CA ILE A 761 5.44 -21.82 -9.52
C ILE A 761 6.03 -23.04 -10.21
N VAL A 762 7.37 -23.04 -10.29
CA VAL A 762 8.20 -24.18 -10.65
C VAL A 762 9.36 -24.31 -9.67
N GLU A 763 9.84 -25.52 -9.42
CA GLU A 763 11.08 -25.77 -8.69
C GLU A 763 12.28 -25.66 -9.63
N ILE A 764 13.30 -24.90 -9.22
CA ILE A 764 14.51 -24.67 -10.03
C ILE A 764 15.77 -25.25 -9.37
N ALA A 765 15.71 -25.52 -8.08
CA ALA A 765 16.69 -26.25 -7.30
C ALA A 765 15.99 -26.84 -6.07
N ASP A 766 16.60 -27.85 -5.44
CA ASP A 766 16.04 -28.52 -4.26
C ASP A 766 15.60 -27.50 -3.20
N GLY A 767 14.30 -27.36 -2.97
CA GLY A 767 13.73 -26.45 -1.98
C GLY A 767 13.75 -24.96 -2.35
N LEU A 768 14.02 -24.63 -3.62
CA LEU A 768 13.98 -23.28 -4.19
C LEU A 768 13.03 -23.24 -5.39
N TYR A 769 11.95 -22.48 -5.24
CA TYR A 769 10.91 -22.33 -6.25
C TYR A 769 10.94 -20.91 -6.83
N LEU A 770 10.78 -20.83 -8.14
CA LEU A 770 10.59 -19.58 -8.88
C LEU A 770 9.10 -19.43 -9.19
N GLY A 771 8.52 -18.33 -8.71
CA GLY A 771 7.12 -18.01 -8.91
C GLY A 771 6.92 -16.82 -9.84
N GLN A 772 5.83 -16.87 -10.61
CA GLN A 772 5.29 -15.78 -11.40
C GLN A 772 4.03 -15.25 -10.72
N LEU A 773 4.00 -13.93 -10.48
CA LEU A 773 2.85 -13.21 -9.94
C LEU A 773 1.99 -12.73 -11.12
N ILE A 774 0.74 -13.19 -11.24
CA ILE A 774 -0.08 -12.95 -12.43
C ILE A 774 -1.42 -12.34 -12.00
N TYR A 775 -1.87 -11.31 -12.72
CA TYR A 775 -3.18 -10.70 -12.47
C TYR A 775 -4.04 -10.67 -13.72
N SER A 776 -5.34 -10.93 -13.54
CA SER A 776 -6.37 -10.64 -14.53
C SER A 776 -6.47 -9.13 -14.74
N THR A 777 -6.30 -8.67 -15.99
CA THR A 777 -6.48 -7.25 -16.32
C THR A 777 -7.90 -6.92 -16.81
N ALA A 778 -8.73 -7.93 -17.11
CA ALA A 778 -10.16 -7.78 -17.35
C ALA A 778 -10.93 -7.63 -16.01
N LEU A 779 -10.84 -6.45 -15.39
CA LEU A 779 -11.38 -6.20 -14.04
C LEU A 779 -12.92 -6.20 -13.96
N ASP A 780 -13.59 -5.96 -15.09
CA ASP A 780 -15.04 -5.99 -15.23
C ASP A 780 -15.59 -7.42 -15.38
N LYS A 781 -14.73 -8.37 -15.75
CA LYS A 781 -15.11 -9.76 -15.99
C LYS A 781 -15.07 -10.59 -14.71
N PRO A 782 -16.23 -11.11 -14.22
CA PRO A 782 -16.29 -11.99 -13.07
C PRO A 782 -15.47 -13.26 -13.31
N PHE A 783 -14.89 -13.85 -12.27
CA PHE A 783 -14.27 -15.17 -12.41
C PHE A 783 -15.34 -16.27 -12.50
N HIS A 784 -15.09 -17.24 -13.36
CA HIS A 784 -15.79 -18.52 -13.48
C HIS A 784 -14.88 -19.53 -14.19
N SER A 785 -14.85 -20.77 -13.70
CA SER A 785 -13.92 -21.80 -14.17
C SER A 785 -14.15 -22.28 -15.61
N SER A 786 -15.35 -22.07 -16.16
CA SER A 786 -15.68 -22.46 -17.55
C SER A 786 -15.24 -21.46 -18.62
N VAL A 787 -14.84 -20.25 -18.20
CA VAL A 787 -14.40 -19.18 -19.11
C VAL A 787 -12.96 -19.44 -19.54
N ASP A 788 -12.67 -19.28 -20.83
CA ASP A 788 -11.30 -19.42 -21.34
C ASP A 788 -10.36 -18.44 -20.60
N PRO A 789 -9.25 -18.92 -20.01
CA PRO A 789 -8.26 -18.08 -19.34
C PRO A 789 -7.81 -16.85 -20.16
N ALA A 790 -7.77 -16.95 -21.49
CA ALA A 790 -7.41 -15.84 -22.37
C ALA A 790 -8.37 -14.64 -22.24
N GLU A 791 -9.64 -14.88 -21.91
CA GLU A 791 -10.65 -13.83 -21.76
C GLU A 791 -10.42 -12.94 -20.53
N TYR A 792 -9.66 -13.42 -19.53
CA TYR A 792 -9.28 -12.64 -18.35
C TYR A 792 -8.10 -11.70 -18.62
N ARG A 793 -7.44 -11.84 -19.77
CA ARG A 793 -6.28 -11.02 -20.15
C ARG A 793 -5.22 -11.01 -19.04
N TYR A 794 -4.83 -12.19 -18.60
CA TYR A 794 -3.81 -12.35 -17.58
C TYR A 794 -2.49 -11.76 -18.03
N GLN A 795 -1.85 -11.01 -17.13
CA GLN A 795 -0.55 -10.39 -17.35
C GLN A 795 0.39 -10.74 -16.20
N LEU A 796 1.68 -10.89 -16.53
CA LEU A 796 2.72 -11.06 -15.53
C LEU A 796 2.93 -9.74 -14.80
N PHE A 797 3.07 -9.76 -13.47
CA PHE A 797 3.32 -8.60 -12.62
C PHE A 797 4.63 -8.73 -11.83
N GLY A 798 5.36 -9.82 -12.01
CA GLY A 798 6.68 -10.00 -11.43
C GLY A 798 7.01 -11.43 -11.09
N TYR A 799 8.16 -11.57 -10.44
CA TYR A 799 8.73 -12.81 -9.96
C TYR A 799 8.94 -12.77 -8.45
N PHE A 800 8.66 -13.91 -7.81
CA PHE A 800 8.94 -14.13 -6.40
C PHE A 800 9.62 -15.49 -6.22
N LEU A 801 10.21 -15.70 -5.05
CA LEU A 801 10.82 -16.97 -4.66
C LEU A 801 10.10 -17.55 -3.45
N LEU A 802 10.04 -18.87 -3.40
CA LEU A 802 9.76 -19.63 -2.18
C LEU A 802 11.00 -20.44 -1.83
N LEU A 803 11.44 -20.33 -0.57
CA LEU A 803 12.72 -20.80 -0.09
C LEU A 803 12.50 -21.72 1.11
N ASP A 804 13.15 -22.88 1.13
CA ASP A 804 13.27 -23.67 2.36
C ASP A 804 14.19 -23.00 3.39
N ASP A 805 14.34 -23.60 4.58
CA ASP A 805 15.10 -23.00 5.66
C ASP A 805 16.58 -22.77 5.30
N ALA A 806 17.21 -23.68 4.56
CA ALA A 806 18.62 -23.55 4.18
C ALA A 806 18.82 -22.38 3.20
N TRP A 807 17.94 -22.27 2.20
CA TRP A 807 17.94 -21.15 1.27
C TRP A 807 17.63 -19.82 1.94
N GLN A 808 16.75 -19.82 2.96
CA GLN A 808 16.46 -18.60 3.71
C GLN A 808 17.66 -18.12 4.53
N TYR A 809 18.44 -19.01 5.16
CA TYR A 809 19.70 -18.60 5.82
C TYR A 809 20.66 -17.95 4.82
N HIS A 810 20.83 -18.55 3.63
CA HIS A 810 21.68 -18.00 2.59
C HIS A 810 21.16 -16.64 2.08
N ARG A 811 19.84 -16.52 1.84
CA ARG A 811 19.18 -15.27 1.44
C ARG A 811 19.50 -14.12 2.39
N LEU A 812 19.32 -14.36 3.69
CA LEU A 812 19.57 -13.36 4.74
C LEU A 812 21.04 -12.92 4.74
N ALA A 813 21.97 -13.85 4.54
CA ALA A 813 23.40 -13.56 4.53
C ALA A 813 23.84 -12.75 3.31
N ILE A 814 23.30 -13.03 2.12
CA ILE A 814 23.66 -12.31 0.89
C ILE A 814 22.88 -10.99 0.71
N GLY A 815 21.94 -10.67 1.59
CA GLY A 815 21.17 -9.43 1.49
C GLY A 815 20.10 -9.44 0.38
N LEU A 816 19.65 -10.60 -0.12
CA LEU A 816 18.68 -10.64 -1.22
C LEU A 816 17.29 -10.23 -0.72
N ASP A 817 16.74 -9.15 -1.30
CA ASP A 817 15.46 -8.55 -0.91
C ASP A 817 15.37 -8.29 0.60
N THR A 818 16.51 -7.94 1.21
CA THR A 818 16.62 -7.51 2.61
C THR A 818 17.40 -6.21 2.65
N LEU A 819 17.01 -5.33 3.58
CA LEU A 819 17.62 -4.01 3.74
C LEU A 819 18.86 -4.17 4.63
N ASN A 820 20.00 -4.52 4.02
CA ASN A 820 21.28 -4.30 4.68
C ASN A 820 21.67 -2.83 4.58
#